data_AF-A0A4R4WT55-F1
#
_entry.id   AF-A0A4R4WT55-F1
#
_cell.length_a   1.000
_cell.length_b   1.000
_cell.length_c   1.000
_cell.angle_alpha   90.00
_cell.angle_beta   90.00
_cell.angle_gamma   90.00
#
_symmetry.space_group_name_H-M   'P 1'
#
loop_
_entity.id
_entity.type
_entity.pdbx_description
1 polymer ?
#
loop_
_entity_poly.entity_id
_entity_poly.type
_entity_poly.pdbx_seq_one_letter_code
_entity_poly.pdbx_strand_id
1 'polypeptide(L)'
;MKYYTATKSRNAGRESWSVIFRHPARLDGDTGKTGRRVRRGLGTTDDGEATRLIDELNEILSTPELWEPSSRGAATARFDPRVVDIFYDGLEATRVDYAALRDLAIPQPTRDDGYRTVLLLGTTGAGKTTVVRQLLGTDPTTERFPSTSTAKTTVADTELITTADGPFKAVVTFVPRDEVIDYLTENVSAAALAAYRGRPDEEVSRRLLDHVDQRFRFSYVLGRVSSADPEDIVDDDDDDIEDDVDPEEYGQVDLGMTAKVVADAVVAVKDVVARHAKDVVETLADIEDDERVVAEYVEEQLDSDLRQTDEFHAIVDALVDEIEKRFTALEIGELKRSRQGWPLTWQWESDDRAAFVKVVSRFSSNYAKIFGRLLTPLVNGIRVSGPFGPEWASESVRLVLIDGEGLGHTPKSVATLSTHVATQLQAVDSVILVDSAAQPMQAAPVAALKGIAVSGNAPKLHVVFTHFDQVKGPNLPTFSAREEHVLASVENVLKAIGDELGPAAGRALRRRFDSASFFVGGIQEKLDPARKSSIRSIDQLDALLNLLAHPELATEAGESRPVFDRMNLSLAVAEAATTFHSRWRGLLGLEQNLDAPKEHWARVKALSRRLAEGWSDEYDNLKPVADLRYNLQMQLYLMLQRPVRWDGGEPGDDEKQAVIDALSNAVTNRLVDLSKRRLGEDVQRGWQEAYAQHGRGSTFERARIIASEVYDRGVPVPTVSASPDQNRFLKDIAKLVGDVAEEHGVVLE
;
A
#
# COMPACT_ATOMS: atom_id res chain seq x y z
N MET A 1 37.08 -6.08 16.68
CA MET A 1 35.69 -6.37 17.03
C MET A 1 35.19 -5.23 17.90
N LYS A 2 34.07 -4.59 17.55
CA LYS A 2 33.52 -3.46 18.30
C LYS A 2 32.44 -4.00 19.24
N TYR A 3 32.61 -3.81 20.54
CA TYR A 3 31.60 -4.15 21.53
C TYR A 3 30.71 -2.94 21.76
N TYR A 4 29.40 -3.17 21.80
CA TYR A 4 28.41 -2.16 22.11
C TYR A 4 27.90 -2.37 23.54
N THR A 5 27.37 -1.31 24.13
CA THR A 5 26.74 -1.36 25.45
C THR A 5 25.30 -0.90 25.35
N ALA A 6 24.47 -1.45 26.22
CA ALA A 6 23.10 -1.06 26.45
C ALA A 6 23.02 -0.01 27.56
N THR A 7 22.18 0.99 27.35
CA THR A 7 21.90 2.05 28.33
C THR A 7 20.42 2.10 28.65
N LYS A 8 20.10 2.43 29.90
CA LYS A 8 18.74 2.67 30.35
C LYS A 8 18.26 4.06 29.93
N SER A 9 17.02 4.16 29.49
CA SER A 9 16.38 5.39 29.07
C SER A 9 14.94 5.45 29.60
N ARG A 10 14.50 6.64 30.01
CA ARG A 10 13.12 6.92 30.44
C ARG A 10 12.77 8.37 30.10
N ASN A 11 11.75 8.55 29.26
CA ASN A 11 11.27 9.87 28.87
C ASN A 11 10.30 10.43 29.92
N ALA A 12 10.20 11.76 29.97
CA ALA A 12 9.29 12.47 30.87
C ALA A 12 7.83 12.08 30.56
N GLY A 13 7.13 11.53 31.56
CA GLY A 13 5.73 11.08 31.42
C GLY A 13 5.54 9.60 31.08
N ARG A 14 6.60 8.79 31.03
CA ARG A 14 6.50 7.32 30.89
C ARG A 14 6.76 6.62 32.23
N GLU A 15 5.89 5.68 32.60
CA GLU A 15 6.06 4.89 33.82
C GLU A 15 7.12 3.79 33.66
N SER A 16 7.24 3.19 32.46
CA SER A 16 8.12 2.05 32.18
C SER A 16 9.48 2.45 31.59
N TRP A 17 10.53 1.70 31.95
CA TRP A 17 11.89 1.85 31.42
C TRP A 17 12.04 1.31 30.00
N SER A 18 12.99 1.88 29.26
CA SER A 18 13.44 1.42 27.94
C SER A 18 14.94 1.18 27.93
N VAL A 19 15.40 0.39 26.97
CA VAL A 19 16.80 0.16 26.66
C VAL A 19 17.15 0.73 25.30
N ILE A 20 18.35 1.30 25.18
CA ILE A 20 18.95 1.74 23.92
C ILE A 20 20.31 1.04 23.78
N PHE A 21 20.56 0.44 22.62
CA PHE A 21 21.86 -0.14 22.29
C PHE A 21 22.08 -0.16 20.77
N ARG A 22 23.28 -0.54 20.34
CA ARG A 22 23.58 -0.80 18.93
C ARG A 22 23.80 -2.29 18.73
N HIS A 23 23.09 -2.88 17.77
CA HIS A 23 23.08 -4.31 17.56
C HIS A 23 24.31 -4.77 16.74
N PRO A 24 25.18 -5.65 17.28
CA PRO A 24 26.47 -5.98 16.67
C PRO A 24 26.37 -6.77 15.36
N ALA A 25 25.25 -7.46 15.11
CA ALA A 25 25.04 -8.25 13.89
C ALA A 25 23.95 -7.70 12.93
N ARG A 26 23.26 -6.59 13.27
CA ARG A 26 22.27 -5.98 12.36
C ARG A 26 22.93 -4.82 11.62
N LEU A 27 22.73 -4.79 10.30
CA LEU A 27 23.16 -3.68 9.47
C LEU A 27 22.35 -2.43 9.83
N ASP A 28 23.06 -1.34 10.07
CA ASP A 28 22.50 0.00 10.21
C ASP A 28 22.26 0.54 8.80
N GLY A 29 20.99 0.75 8.46
CA GLY A 29 20.56 1.18 7.13
C GLY A 29 21.19 2.49 6.68
N ASP A 30 21.49 3.40 7.61
CA ASP A 30 22.01 4.73 7.27
C ASP A 30 23.53 4.71 7.05
N THR A 31 24.25 3.74 7.63
CA THR A 31 25.72 3.66 7.53
C THR A 31 26.23 2.47 6.71
N GLY A 32 25.37 1.51 6.39
CA GLY A 32 25.72 0.24 5.72
C GLY A 32 26.65 -0.67 6.54
N LYS A 33 26.87 -0.35 7.82
CA LYS A 33 27.76 -1.09 8.73
C LYS A 33 26.94 -1.77 9.82
N THR A 34 27.50 -2.81 10.44
CA THR A 34 26.89 -3.40 11.64
C THR A 34 26.81 -2.39 12.77
N GLY A 35 25.75 -2.46 13.58
CA GLY A 35 25.53 -1.54 14.70
C GLY A 35 24.22 -0.79 14.64
N ARG A 36 23.16 -1.37 14.04
CA ARG A 36 21.82 -0.76 13.98
C ARG A 36 21.37 -0.34 15.37
N ARG A 37 20.97 0.92 15.53
CA ARG A 37 20.41 1.43 16.78
C ARG A 37 19.09 0.70 17.08
N VAL A 38 18.98 0.13 18.28
CA VAL A 38 17.78 -0.55 18.78
C VAL A 38 17.34 0.16 20.05
N ARG A 39 16.06 0.57 20.07
CA ARG A 39 15.36 1.02 21.27
C ARG A 39 14.14 0.14 21.50
N ARG A 40 14.01 -0.40 22.71
CA ARG A 40 12.89 -1.27 23.12
C ARG A 40 12.47 -0.98 24.57
N GLY A 41 11.19 -1.15 24.86
CA GLY A 41 10.69 -1.10 26.24
C GLY A 41 11.14 -2.32 27.03
N LEU A 42 11.51 -2.14 28.30
CA LEU A 42 11.88 -3.23 29.20
C LEU A 42 10.66 -3.88 29.89
N GLY A 43 9.47 -3.30 29.71
CA GLY A 43 8.22 -3.82 30.28
C GLY A 43 8.16 -3.75 31.81
N THR A 44 8.97 -2.90 32.44
CA THR A 44 9.01 -2.72 33.90
C THR A 44 9.11 -1.25 34.27
N THR A 45 8.48 -0.85 35.38
CA THR A 45 8.57 0.48 35.99
C THR A 45 9.65 0.52 37.09
N ASP A 46 10.16 -0.64 37.50
CA ASP A 46 11.14 -0.80 38.58
C ASP A 46 12.56 -0.57 38.04
N ASP A 47 13.31 0.37 38.65
CA ASP A 47 14.68 0.71 38.24
C ASP A 47 15.68 -0.42 38.51
N GLY A 48 15.49 -1.19 39.58
CA GLY A 48 16.33 -2.34 39.92
C GLY A 48 16.15 -3.50 38.94
N GLU A 49 14.89 -3.80 38.60
CA GLU A 49 14.59 -4.78 37.56
C GLU A 49 15.12 -4.32 36.19
N ALA A 50 14.91 -3.06 35.83
CA ALA A 50 15.45 -2.50 34.59
C ALA A 50 16.98 -2.62 34.52
N THR A 51 17.68 -2.32 35.63
CA THR A 51 19.13 -2.45 35.71
C THR A 51 19.58 -3.91 35.52
N ARG A 52 18.90 -4.89 36.13
CA ARG A 52 19.18 -6.32 35.92
C ARG A 52 19.06 -6.71 34.44
N LEU A 53 17.99 -6.28 33.76
CA LEU A 53 17.78 -6.60 32.34
C LEU A 53 18.85 -5.97 31.44
N ILE A 54 19.31 -4.76 31.77
CA ILE A 54 20.41 -4.09 31.06
C ILE A 54 21.72 -4.86 31.24
N ASP A 55 22.00 -5.35 32.45
CA ASP A 55 23.22 -6.10 32.74
C ASP A 55 23.24 -7.43 31.95
N GLU A 56 22.11 -8.15 31.93
CA GLU A 56 21.96 -9.36 31.11
C GLU A 56 22.14 -9.08 29.62
N LEU A 57 21.58 -7.97 29.11
CA LEU A 57 21.76 -7.58 27.71
C LEU A 57 23.21 -7.21 27.40
N ASN A 58 23.91 -6.53 28.32
CA ASN A 58 25.32 -6.22 28.17
C ASN A 58 26.21 -7.48 28.17
N GLU A 59 25.81 -8.54 28.88
CA GLU A 59 26.48 -9.85 28.78
C GLU A 59 26.33 -10.44 27.36
N ILE A 60 25.13 -10.39 26.77
CA ILE A 60 24.93 -10.82 25.38
C ILE A 60 25.73 -9.96 24.40
N LEU A 61 25.69 -8.62 24.55
CA LEU A 61 26.41 -7.69 23.68
C LEU A 61 27.94 -7.82 23.77
N SER A 62 28.46 -8.40 24.85
CA SER A 62 29.90 -8.68 25.02
C SER A 62 30.30 -10.11 24.68
N THR A 63 29.36 -10.98 24.29
CA THR A 63 29.59 -12.40 23.97
C THR A 63 29.31 -12.70 22.49
N PRO A 64 30.31 -12.66 21.59
CA PRO A 64 30.13 -12.87 20.15
C PRO A 64 29.45 -14.17 19.74
N GLU A 65 29.66 -15.24 20.49
CA GLU A 65 29.07 -16.56 20.22
C GLU A 65 27.54 -16.55 20.32
N LEU A 66 26.97 -15.55 20.99
CA LEU A 66 25.53 -15.37 21.12
C LEU A 66 24.93 -14.48 20.01
N TRP A 67 25.73 -13.89 19.11
CA TRP A 67 25.19 -12.93 18.13
C TRP A 67 24.48 -13.58 16.94
N GLU A 68 24.70 -14.88 16.71
CA GLU A 68 24.08 -15.64 15.64
C GLU A 68 22.64 -16.07 15.99
N PRO A 69 21.67 -16.02 15.06
CA PRO A 69 20.28 -16.45 15.31
C PRO A 69 20.18 -17.87 15.90
N SER A 70 21.04 -18.78 15.46
CA SER A 70 21.11 -20.17 15.93
C SER A 70 21.45 -20.29 17.42
N SER A 71 22.05 -19.25 18.03
CA SER A 71 22.38 -19.20 19.45
C SER A 71 21.21 -18.80 20.34
N ARG A 72 20.04 -18.44 19.78
CA ARG A 72 18.85 -18.04 20.55
C ARG A 72 18.42 -19.08 21.59
N GLY A 73 18.49 -20.36 21.25
CA GLY A 73 18.16 -21.45 22.19
C GLY A 73 19.08 -21.45 23.42
N ALA A 74 20.38 -21.21 23.23
CA ALA A 74 21.35 -21.12 24.31
C ALA A 74 21.16 -19.86 25.17
N ALA A 75 20.80 -18.73 24.54
CA ALA A 75 20.48 -17.49 25.26
C ALA A 75 19.19 -17.62 26.09
N THR A 76 18.15 -18.26 25.55
CA THR A 76 16.86 -18.49 26.22
C THR A 76 17.02 -19.31 27.51
N ALA A 77 18.01 -20.20 27.56
CA ALA A 77 18.30 -20.99 28.75
C ALA A 77 19.03 -20.21 29.86
N ARG A 78 19.60 -19.03 29.55
CA ARG A 78 20.49 -18.27 30.44
C ARG A 78 19.95 -16.90 30.87
N PHE A 79 19.18 -16.23 30.02
CA PHE A 79 18.76 -14.84 30.22
C PHE A 79 17.23 -14.71 30.30
N ASP A 80 16.76 -13.59 30.82
CA ASP A 80 15.34 -13.25 30.85
C ASP A 80 14.76 -13.28 29.42
N PRO A 81 13.58 -13.90 29.20
CA PRO A 81 12.96 -13.97 27.88
C PRO A 81 12.83 -12.62 27.19
N ARG A 82 12.60 -11.53 27.96
CA ARG A 82 12.52 -10.17 27.41
C ARG A 82 13.86 -9.72 26.82
N VAL A 83 14.98 -10.02 27.48
CA VAL A 83 16.32 -9.66 27.01
C VAL A 83 16.68 -10.41 25.74
N VAL A 84 16.38 -11.72 25.72
CA VAL A 84 16.57 -12.57 24.54
C VAL A 84 15.72 -12.06 23.38
N ASP A 85 14.44 -11.80 23.61
CA ASP A 85 13.57 -11.28 22.56
C ASP A 85 14.01 -9.91 22.06
N ILE A 86 14.49 -9.00 22.92
CA ILE A 86 15.03 -7.69 22.52
C ILE A 86 16.28 -7.83 21.64
N PHE A 87 17.18 -8.75 21.97
CA PHE A 87 18.42 -8.92 21.22
C PHE A 87 18.19 -9.60 19.87
N TYR A 88 17.51 -10.74 19.84
CA TYR A 88 17.31 -11.51 18.61
C TYR A 88 16.25 -10.92 17.67
N ASP A 89 15.61 -9.81 18.04
CA ASP A 89 14.62 -9.11 17.23
C ASP A 89 15.23 -8.53 15.95
N GLY A 90 14.64 -8.89 14.81
CA GLY A 90 15.11 -8.45 13.48
C GLY A 90 16.43 -9.08 13.03
N LEU A 91 16.94 -10.09 13.74
CA LEU A 91 18.01 -10.98 13.23
C LEU A 91 17.45 -12.09 12.34
N GLU A 92 16.21 -12.48 12.57
CA GLU A 92 15.43 -13.33 11.67
C GLU A 92 14.41 -12.43 10.96
N ALA A 93 14.39 -12.44 9.62
CA ALA A 93 13.36 -11.75 8.85
C ALA A 93 12.04 -12.51 8.97
N THR A 94 11.36 -12.42 10.11
CA THR A 94 10.03 -13.01 10.27
C THR A 94 9.02 -12.06 9.64
N ARG A 95 8.66 -12.30 8.38
CA ARG A 95 7.56 -11.58 7.73
C ARG A 95 6.26 -11.97 8.43
N VAL A 96 5.61 -11.00 9.07
CA VAL A 96 4.30 -11.21 9.69
C VAL A 96 3.24 -11.28 8.58
N ASP A 97 2.50 -12.38 8.55
CA ASP A 97 1.32 -12.50 7.70
C ASP A 97 0.10 -11.90 8.41
N TYR A 98 -0.16 -10.62 8.15
CA TYR A 98 -1.28 -9.90 8.75
C TYR A 98 -2.63 -10.44 8.30
N ALA A 99 -2.75 -10.94 7.08
CA ALA A 99 -3.99 -11.55 6.60
C ALA A 99 -4.29 -12.82 7.40
N ALA A 100 -3.28 -13.67 7.63
CA ALA A 100 -3.42 -14.85 8.48
C ALA A 100 -3.75 -14.51 9.95
N LEU A 101 -3.22 -13.40 10.48
CA LEU A 101 -3.59 -12.93 11.83
C LEU A 101 -5.06 -12.50 11.91
N ARG A 102 -5.58 -11.83 10.88
CA ARG A 102 -7.02 -11.49 10.80
C ARG A 102 -7.86 -12.75 10.64
N ASP A 103 -7.40 -13.71 9.83
CA ASP A 103 -8.08 -14.97 9.58
C ASP A 103 -8.20 -15.86 10.82
N LEU A 104 -7.17 -15.87 11.67
CA LEU A 104 -7.22 -16.56 12.96
C LEU A 104 -8.31 -16.00 13.90
N ALA A 105 -8.59 -14.69 13.83
CA ALA A 105 -9.57 -14.02 14.70
C ALA A 105 -10.99 -14.06 14.11
N ILE A 106 -11.12 -13.75 12.83
CA ILE A 106 -12.38 -13.76 12.07
C ILE A 106 -12.09 -14.45 10.74
N PRO A 107 -12.37 -15.76 10.58
CA PRO A 107 -12.11 -16.46 9.33
C PRO A 107 -12.85 -15.83 8.16
N GLN A 108 -12.19 -15.70 7.01
CA GLN A 108 -12.82 -15.18 5.81
C GLN A 108 -13.69 -16.28 5.17
N PRO A 109 -15.00 -16.04 4.99
CA PRO A 109 -15.85 -17.03 4.33
C PRO A 109 -15.49 -17.14 2.84
N THR A 110 -15.73 -18.32 2.29
CA THR A 110 -15.33 -18.68 0.93
C THR A 110 -16.54 -18.86 0.01
N ARG A 111 -16.27 -19.11 -1.27
CA ARG A 111 -17.29 -19.49 -2.25
C ARG A 111 -18.09 -20.72 -1.83
N ASP A 112 -17.46 -21.68 -1.14
CA ASP A 112 -18.11 -22.90 -0.65
C ASP A 112 -19.11 -22.61 0.48
N ASP A 113 -18.93 -21.51 1.22
CA ASP A 113 -19.85 -21.00 2.24
C ASP A 113 -21.02 -20.18 1.63
N GLY A 114 -21.07 -20.07 0.30
CA GLY A 114 -22.02 -19.25 -0.44
C GLY A 114 -21.68 -17.76 -0.46
N TYR A 115 -20.47 -17.38 -0.09
CA TYR A 115 -19.99 -16.00 -0.14
C TYR A 115 -19.37 -15.65 -1.51
N ARG A 116 -19.29 -14.36 -1.78
CA ARG A 116 -18.53 -13.82 -2.92
C ARG A 116 -17.56 -12.75 -2.44
N THR A 117 -16.30 -12.88 -2.80
CA THR A 117 -15.28 -11.88 -2.51
C THR A 117 -15.21 -10.86 -3.64
N VAL A 118 -15.40 -9.58 -3.30
CA VAL A 118 -15.54 -8.48 -4.25
C VAL A 118 -14.47 -7.41 -3.97
N LEU A 119 -13.58 -7.16 -4.93
CA LEU A 119 -12.57 -6.10 -4.83
C LEU A 119 -13.10 -4.77 -5.37
N LEU A 120 -12.96 -3.69 -4.60
CA LEU A 120 -13.28 -2.34 -5.03
C LEU A 120 -12.02 -1.66 -5.61
N LEU A 121 -12.10 -1.21 -6.85
CA LEU A 121 -11.06 -0.44 -7.54
C LEU A 121 -11.60 0.91 -7.98
N GLY A 122 -10.73 1.91 -8.15
CA GLY A 122 -11.15 3.26 -8.52
C GLY A 122 -10.21 4.33 -7.97
N THR A 123 -10.18 5.50 -8.59
CA THR A 123 -9.34 6.63 -8.15
C THR A 123 -9.79 7.16 -6.79
N THR A 124 -8.91 7.95 -6.15
CA THR A 124 -9.31 8.74 -4.99
C THR A 124 -10.38 9.75 -5.43
N GLY A 125 -11.46 9.88 -4.65
CA GLY A 125 -12.58 10.76 -5.00
C GLY A 125 -13.59 10.16 -6.00
N ALA A 126 -13.35 8.98 -6.59
CA ALA A 126 -14.33 8.32 -7.46
C ALA A 126 -15.59 7.82 -6.73
N GLY A 127 -15.64 7.89 -5.39
CA GLY A 127 -16.79 7.44 -4.61
C GLY A 127 -16.78 5.95 -4.24
N LYS A 128 -15.61 5.28 -4.25
CA LYS A 128 -15.47 3.86 -3.84
C LYS A 128 -16.10 3.59 -2.47
N THR A 129 -15.61 4.28 -1.45
CA THR A 129 -16.08 4.12 -0.07
C THR A 129 -17.55 4.56 0.08
N THR A 130 -18.02 5.49 -0.75
CA THR A 130 -19.44 5.88 -0.80
C THR A 130 -20.32 4.74 -1.33
N VAL A 131 -19.88 4.03 -2.39
CA VAL A 131 -20.57 2.82 -2.87
C VAL A 131 -20.58 1.76 -1.76
N VAL A 132 -19.45 1.51 -1.12
CA VAL A 132 -19.36 0.55 0.00
C VAL A 132 -20.34 0.89 1.12
N ARG A 133 -20.44 2.17 1.53
CA ARG A 133 -21.41 2.62 2.54
C ARG A 133 -22.85 2.30 2.16
N GLN A 134 -23.21 2.54 0.90
CA GLN A 134 -24.55 2.20 0.41
C GLN A 134 -24.80 0.69 0.45
N LEU A 135 -23.79 -0.13 0.10
CA LEU A 135 -23.90 -1.60 0.16
C LEU A 135 -23.94 -2.13 1.60
N LEU A 136 -23.34 -1.44 2.58
CA LEU A 136 -23.43 -1.79 3.99
C LEU A 136 -24.70 -1.25 4.67
N GLY A 137 -25.40 -0.30 4.03
CA GLY A 137 -26.52 0.40 4.63
C GLY A 137 -26.12 1.32 5.79
N THR A 138 -24.89 1.85 5.79
CA THR A 138 -24.42 2.76 6.82
C THR A 138 -24.93 4.17 6.57
N ASP A 139 -25.49 4.80 7.60
CA ASP A 139 -26.07 6.13 7.50
C ASP A 139 -24.97 7.20 7.35
N PRO A 140 -24.94 8.01 6.26
CA PRO A 140 -23.83 8.93 6.00
C PRO A 140 -23.62 10.01 7.08
N THR A 141 -24.68 10.37 7.80
CA THR A 141 -24.69 11.45 8.80
C THR A 141 -24.33 10.91 10.18
N THR A 142 -24.97 9.82 10.60
CA THR A 142 -24.84 9.28 11.96
C THR A 142 -23.77 8.19 12.08
N GLU A 143 -23.46 7.49 10.98
CA GLU A 143 -22.50 6.38 10.95
C GLU A 143 -21.35 6.69 9.99
N ARG A 144 -20.27 7.30 10.51
CA ARG A 144 -19.10 7.67 9.71
C ARG A 144 -18.18 6.47 9.36
N PHE A 145 -18.75 5.30 9.03
CA PHE A 145 -18.03 4.05 8.76
C PHE A 145 -18.48 3.37 7.45
N PRO A 146 -17.55 2.85 6.63
CA PRO A 146 -16.14 3.23 6.57
C PRO A 146 -16.02 4.72 6.25
N SER A 147 -14.92 5.38 6.62
CA SER A 147 -14.86 6.85 6.53
C SER A 147 -14.61 7.36 5.11
N THR A 148 -15.39 8.33 4.66
CA THR A 148 -15.28 8.96 3.33
C THR A 148 -14.48 10.27 3.39
N SER A 149 -13.77 10.61 2.31
CA SER A 149 -13.19 11.94 2.07
C SER A 149 -12.80 12.08 0.61
N THR A 150 -12.71 13.33 0.17
CA THR A 150 -12.14 13.75 -1.10
C THR A 150 -10.62 13.53 -1.14
N ALA A 151 -9.96 13.47 0.01
CA ALA A 151 -8.54 13.10 0.15
C ALA A 151 -8.40 11.57 0.38
N LYS A 152 -7.17 11.04 0.25
CA LYS A 152 -6.90 9.61 0.51
C LYS A 152 -7.45 9.19 1.89
N THR A 153 -8.42 8.26 1.91
CA THR A 153 -9.06 7.72 3.12
C THR A 153 -8.59 6.32 3.46
N THR A 154 -8.51 5.45 2.46
CA THR A 154 -8.23 4.02 2.64
C THR A 154 -6.74 3.77 2.42
N VAL A 155 -6.01 3.72 3.53
CA VAL A 155 -4.55 3.47 3.60
C VAL A 155 -4.25 2.00 3.93
N ALA A 156 -5.24 1.32 4.49
CA ALA A 156 -5.21 -0.06 4.95
C ALA A 156 -6.30 -0.86 4.24
N ASP A 157 -6.05 -2.14 3.97
CA ASP A 157 -7.07 -3.02 3.41
C ASP A 157 -8.23 -3.14 4.40
N THR A 158 -9.44 -2.82 3.94
CA THR A 158 -10.67 -2.97 4.72
C THR A 158 -11.49 -4.11 4.13
N GLU A 159 -11.62 -5.18 4.89
CA GLU A 159 -12.37 -6.39 4.55
C GLU A 159 -13.70 -6.38 5.31
N LEU A 160 -14.82 -6.38 4.59
CA LEU A 160 -16.16 -6.23 5.16
C LEU A 160 -17.00 -7.45 4.82
N ILE A 161 -17.36 -8.23 5.83
CA ILE A 161 -18.11 -9.47 5.68
C ILE A 161 -19.56 -9.21 6.08
N THR A 162 -20.48 -9.26 5.12
CA THR A 162 -21.92 -9.12 5.40
C THR A 162 -22.48 -10.45 5.91
N THR A 163 -23.12 -10.43 7.07
CA THR A 163 -23.85 -11.60 7.61
C THR A 163 -25.35 -11.33 7.62
N ALA A 164 -26.17 -12.37 7.75
CA ALA A 164 -27.61 -12.19 7.91
C ALA A 164 -27.96 -11.81 9.37
N ASP A 165 -27.20 -12.36 10.32
CA ASP A 165 -27.42 -12.27 11.75
C ASP A 165 -26.10 -12.37 12.52
N GLY A 166 -26.20 -12.28 13.86
CA GLY A 166 -25.09 -12.37 14.79
C GLY A 166 -24.51 -11.02 15.24
N PRO A 167 -23.54 -11.03 16.17
CA PRO A 167 -22.89 -9.83 16.66
C PRO A 167 -22.01 -9.19 15.58
N PHE A 168 -21.76 -7.90 15.71
CA PHE A 168 -20.72 -7.21 14.98
C PHE A 168 -19.35 -7.57 15.57
N LYS A 169 -18.38 -7.87 14.71
CA LYS A 169 -17.02 -8.27 15.08
C LYS A 169 -16.00 -7.48 14.28
N ALA A 170 -14.91 -7.10 14.93
CA ALA A 170 -13.79 -6.43 14.28
C ALA A 170 -12.47 -7.07 14.70
N VAL A 171 -11.55 -7.20 13.75
CA VAL A 171 -10.13 -7.40 14.00
C VAL A 171 -9.32 -6.38 13.21
N VAL A 172 -8.36 -5.75 13.89
CA VAL A 172 -7.46 -4.75 13.33
C VAL A 172 -6.04 -5.26 13.49
N THR A 173 -5.24 -5.22 12.42
CA THR A 173 -3.79 -5.43 12.47
C THR A 173 -3.07 -4.10 12.42
N PHE A 174 -1.93 -4.00 13.11
CA PHE A 174 -1.13 -2.77 13.14
C PHE A 174 0.18 -2.91 12.40
N VAL A 175 0.64 -1.79 11.88
CA VAL A 175 1.93 -1.62 11.22
C VAL A 175 3.08 -1.91 12.22
N PRO A 176 4.18 -2.58 11.81
CA PRO A 176 5.30 -2.84 12.69
C PRO A 176 5.95 -1.56 13.24
N ARG A 177 6.50 -1.64 14.44
CA ARG A 177 7.19 -0.51 15.10
C ARG A 177 8.33 0.07 14.28
N ASP A 178 9.15 -0.80 13.69
CA ASP A 178 10.34 -0.38 12.92
C ASP A 178 9.91 0.40 11.66
N GLU A 179 8.81 0.01 11.02
CA GLU A 179 8.20 0.74 9.91
C GLU A 179 7.70 2.14 10.33
N VAL A 180 7.01 2.25 11.47
CA VAL A 180 6.56 3.55 12.01
C VAL A 180 7.75 4.48 12.28
N ILE A 181 8.83 3.95 12.85
CA ILE A 181 10.08 4.70 13.09
C ILE A 181 10.69 5.17 11.78
N ASP A 182 10.69 4.32 10.76
CA ASP A 182 11.27 4.63 9.45
C ASP A 182 10.53 5.76 8.74
N TYR A 183 9.20 5.82 8.87
CA TYR A 183 8.38 6.93 8.36
C TYR A 183 8.54 8.21 9.17
N LEU A 184 8.61 8.12 10.51
CA LEU A 184 8.90 9.28 11.35
C LEU A 184 10.29 9.86 11.03
N THR A 185 11.27 9.00 10.78
CA THR A 185 12.62 9.38 10.35
C THR A 185 12.58 10.14 9.02
N GLU A 186 11.84 9.63 8.03
CA GLU A 186 11.61 10.34 6.75
C GLU A 186 10.95 11.71 6.96
N ASN A 187 9.95 11.80 7.85
CA ASN A 187 9.29 13.06 8.18
C ASN A 187 10.25 14.06 8.86
N VAL A 188 11.08 13.62 9.81
CA VAL A 188 12.07 14.48 10.45
C VAL A 188 13.07 15.01 9.42
N SER A 189 13.54 14.17 8.49
CA SER A 189 14.39 14.61 7.37
C SER A 189 13.66 15.63 6.46
N ALA A 190 12.38 15.39 6.13
CA ALA A 190 11.60 16.31 5.30
C ALA A 190 11.32 17.66 5.99
N ALA A 191 11.11 17.64 7.31
CA ALA A 191 10.97 18.81 8.16
C ALA A 191 12.30 19.57 8.27
N ALA A 192 13.41 18.87 8.44
CA ALA A 192 14.75 19.45 8.47
C ALA A 192 15.09 20.16 7.15
N LEU A 193 14.74 19.56 6.01
CA LEU A 193 14.90 20.19 4.71
C LEU A 193 14.04 21.45 4.55
N ALA A 194 12.81 21.44 5.08
CA ALA A 194 11.97 22.64 5.08
C ALA A 194 12.55 23.75 5.97
N ALA A 195 13.05 23.38 7.15
CA ALA A 195 13.75 24.31 8.04
C ALA A 195 14.99 24.91 7.37
N TYR A 196 15.80 24.09 6.70
CA TYR A 196 16.96 24.55 5.94
C TYR A 196 16.58 25.57 4.84
N ARG A 197 15.46 25.33 4.16
CA ARG A 197 14.90 26.23 3.14
C ARG A 197 14.17 27.45 3.74
N GLY A 198 14.26 27.68 5.05
CA GLY A 198 13.67 28.84 5.73
C GLY A 198 12.14 28.85 5.75
N ARG A 199 11.49 27.67 5.71
CA ARG A 199 10.03 27.56 5.77
C ARG A 199 9.49 27.86 7.18
N PRO A 200 8.24 28.37 7.30
CA PRO A 200 7.64 28.69 8.60
C PRO A 200 7.39 27.44 9.44
N ASP A 201 7.28 27.62 10.76
CA ASP A 201 7.11 26.56 11.77
C ASP A 201 5.90 25.67 11.47
N GLU A 202 4.83 26.25 10.95
CA GLU A 202 3.64 25.52 10.52
C GLU A 202 3.95 24.53 9.37
N GLU A 203 4.73 24.95 8.38
CA GLU A 203 5.14 24.07 7.28
C GLU A 203 6.12 22.99 7.77
N VAL A 204 7.03 23.33 8.69
CA VAL A 204 7.96 22.37 9.32
C VAL A 204 7.18 21.33 10.14
N SER A 205 6.24 21.76 10.97
CA SER A 205 5.35 20.91 11.76
C SER A 205 4.49 19.99 10.88
N ARG A 206 3.92 20.53 9.81
CA ARG A 206 3.15 19.74 8.84
C ARG A 206 4.00 18.64 8.22
N ARG A 207 5.25 18.92 7.82
CA ARG A 207 6.15 17.89 7.26
C ARG A 207 6.67 16.91 8.30
N LEU A 208 6.74 17.31 9.57
CA LEU A 208 7.09 16.43 10.69
C LEU A 208 5.99 15.39 10.96
N LEU A 209 4.72 15.77 10.76
CA LEU A 209 3.57 14.91 11.07
C LEU A 209 2.98 14.20 9.85
N ASP A 210 2.93 14.83 8.68
CA ASP A 210 2.28 14.29 7.50
C ASP A 210 3.30 13.92 6.43
N HIS A 211 3.43 12.62 6.16
CA HIS A 211 4.36 12.08 5.17
C HIS A 211 3.98 12.52 3.75
N VAL A 212 4.98 12.71 2.88
CA VAL A 212 4.81 13.20 1.50
C VAL A 212 3.91 12.31 0.65
N ASP A 213 3.96 10.99 0.87
CA ASP A 213 3.12 10.01 0.17
C ASP A 213 1.64 10.06 0.63
N GLN A 214 1.35 10.85 1.67
CA GLN A 214 0.04 10.98 2.32
C GLN A 214 -0.55 9.68 2.90
N ARG A 215 0.25 8.61 2.94
CA ARG A 215 -0.08 7.32 3.55
C ARG A 215 -0.07 7.43 5.08
N PHE A 216 1.02 7.96 5.64
CA PHE A 216 1.20 8.16 7.08
C PHE A 216 0.94 9.62 7.46
N ARG A 217 -0.29 9.90 7.91
CA ARG A 217 -0.70 11.22 8.44
C ARG A 217 -0.69 11.18 9.96
N PHE A 218 0.49 11.26 10.58
CA PHE A 218 0.60 11.20 12.05
C PHE A 218 -0.13 12.34 12.74
N SER A 219 -0.54 13.41 12.03
CA SER A 219 -1.46 14.41 12.57
C SER A 219 -2.81 13.82 13.06
N TYR A 220 -3.24 12.68 12.53
CA TYR A 220 -4.45 12.00 13.00
C TYR A 220 -4.23 11.39 14.39
N VAL A 221 -3.00 10.92 14.66
CA VAL A 221 -2.60 10.28 15.92
C VAL A 221 -2.15 11.31 16.95
N LEU A 222 -1.37 12.31 16.53
CA LEU A 222 -0.70 13.28 17.40
C LEU A 222 -1.42 14.62 17.49
N GLY A 223 -2.41 14.86 16.62
CA GLY A 223 -3.15 16.12 16.54
C GLY A 223 -2.49 17.10 15.57
N ARG A 224 -3.19 18.22 15.32
CA ARG A 224 -2.63 19.38 14.63
C ARG A 224 -2.51 20.52 15.62
N VAL A 225 -1.37 21.21 15.59
CA VAL A 225 -1.22 22.49 16.28
C VAL A 225 -2.01 23.49 15.45
N SER A 226 -3.29 23.72 15.81
CA SER A 226 -4.13 24.65 15.07
C SER A 226 -3.73 26.08 15.43
N SER A 227 -3.28 26.85 14.44
CA SER A 227 -3.24 28.31 14.48
C SER A 227 -4.28 28.90 13.52
N ALA A 228 -5.37 28.18 13.25
CA ALA A 228 -6.43 28.68 12.38
C ALA A 228 -7.12 29.87 13.05
N ASP A 229 -7.14 31.00 12.34
CA ASP A 229 -7.97 32.15 12.67
C ASP A 229 -9.45 31.71 12.58
N PRO A 230 -10.32 32.00 13.56
CA PRO A 230 -11.75 31.67 13.47
C PRO A 230 -12.43 32.15 12.18
N GLU A 231 -11.86 33.15 11.50
CA GLU A 231 -12.34 33.68 10.21
C GLU A 231 -11.93 32.84 8.99
N ASP A 232 -11.02 31.86 9.14
CA ASP A 232 -10.52 30.98 8.06
C ASP A 232 -11.20 29.58 8.06
N ILE A 233 -12.34 29.46 8.77
CA ILE A 233 -13.21 28.29 8.72
C ILE A 233 -13.96 28.34 7.39
N VAL A 234 -13.89 27.25 6.63
CA VAL A 234 -14.60 27.12 5.36
C VAL A 234 -16.09 27.00 5.65
N ASP A 235 -16.88 27.94 5.13
CA ASP A 235 -18.35 27.96 5.13
C ASP A 235 -18.84 26.92 4.10
N ASP A 236 -18.60 25.64 4.38
CA ASP A 236 -19.18 24.55 3.58
C ASP A 236 -20.64 24.39 4.03
N ASP A 237 -21.60 24.54 3.10
CA ASP A 237 -23.06 24.36 3.31
C ASP A 237 -23.46 22.94 3.84
N ASP A 238 -22.49 22.07 4.18
CA ASP A 238 -22.66 20.81 4.90
C ASP A 238 -22.64 20.99 6.46
N ASP A 239 -22.53 22.23 6.95
CA ASP A 239 -22.58 22.60 8.38
C ASP A 239 -23.97 22.42 9.05
N ASP A 240 -24.98 21.91 8.33
CA ASP A 240 -26.29 21.53 8.89
C ASP A 240 -26.25 20.21 9.69
N ILE A 241 -25.08 19.59 9.88
CA ILE A 241 -24.91 18.49 10.85
C ILE A 241 -24.63 19.10 12.23
N GLU A 242 -25.64 19.09 13.12
CA GLU A 242 -25.41 19.18 14.57
C GLU A 242 -24.46 18.03 14.99
N ASP A 243 -23.15 18.27 14.91
CA ASP A 243 -22.11 17.29 15.17
C ASP A 243 -21.97 17.05 16.69
N ASP A 244 -22.82 16.18 17.24
CA ASP A 244 -22.79 15.70 18.64
C ASP A 244 -21.64 14.69 18.89
N VAL A 245 -20.48 14.87 18.24
CA VAL A 245 -19.30 14.03 18.46
C VAL A 245 -18.48 14.62 19.60
N ASP A 246 -18.61 14.03 20.78
CA ASP A 246 -17.78 14.36 21.93
C ASP A 246 -16.39 13.70 21.80
N PRO A 247 -15.29 14.47 21.64
CA PRO A 247 -13.94 13.91 21.54
C PRO A 247 -13.48 13.15 22.80
N GLU A 248 -14.08 13.40 23.97
CA GLU A 248 -13.73 12.68 25.21
C GLU A 248 -14.12 11.20 25.17
N GLU A 249 -15.12 10.85 24.37
CA GLU A 249 -15.52 9.46 24.12
C GLU A 249 -14.48 8.67 23.32
N TYR A 250 -13.48 9.36 22.75
CA TYR A 250 -12.37 8.81 21.98
C TYR A 250 -11.10 8.60 22.83
N GLY A 251 -11.28 8.38 24.14
CA GLY A 251 -10.24 7.99 25.10
C GLY A 251 -9.66 9.20 25.81
N GLN A 252 -8.87 8.99 26.87
CA GLN A 252 -8.29 10.09 27.63
C GLN A 252 -6.81 10.26 27.26
N VAL A 253 -6.48 11.38 26.60
CA VAL A 253 -5.11 11.72 26.19
C VAL A 253 -4.87 13.21 26.40
N ASP A 254 -3.72 13.57 26.98
CA ASP A 254 -3.30 14.96 27.18
C ASP A 254 -2.77 15.56 25.86
N LEU A 255 -3.68 16.11 25.07
CA LEU A 255 -3.35 16.77 23.80
C LEU A 255 -2.51 18.04 23.98
N GLY A 256 -2.60 18.71 25.14
CA GLY A 256 -1.77 19.87 25.44
C GLY A 256 -0.30 19.49 25.58
N MET A 257 -0.03 18.39 26.29
CA MET A 257 1.32 17.83 26.37
C MET A 257 1.79 17.30 25.01
N THR A 258 0.95 16.62 24.23
CA THR A 258 1.33 16.17 22.88
C THR A 258 1.70 17.35 21.98
N ALA A 259 0.89 18.42 21.97
CA ALA A 259 1.17 19.62 21.18
C ALA A 259 2.51 20.27 21.58
N LYS A 260 2.83 20.28 22.87
CA LYS A 260 4.14 20.74 23.36
C LYS A 260 5.28 19.88 22.84
N VAL A 261 5.15 18.55 22.88
CA VAL A 261 6.18 17.62 22.33
C VAL A 261 6.42 17.88 20.84
N VAL A 262 5.37 18.11 20.06
CA VAL A 262 5.49 18.43 18.63
C VAL A 262 6.18 19.79 18.43
N ALA A 263 5.83 20.81 19.21
CA ALA A 263 6.48 22.12 19.14
C ALA A 263 7.97 22.05 19.51
N ASP A 264 8.30 21.35 20.59
CA ASP A 264 9.68 21.12 21.03
C ASP A 264 10.48 20.36 19.95
N ALA A 265 9.85 19.41 19.26
CA ALA A 265 10.46 18.70 18.13
C ALA A 265 10.75 19.64 16.95
N VAL A 266 9.85 20.57 16.60
CA VAL A 266 10.10 21.57 15.54
C VAL A 266 11.29 22.46 15.88
N VAL A 267 11.39 22.92 17.13
CA VAL A 267 12.53 23.70 17.62
C VAL A 267 13.81 22.88 17.51
N ALA A 268 13.80 21.64 18.01
CA ALA A 268 14.95 20.75 17.95
C ALA A 268 15.41 20.49 16.50
N VAL A 269 14.49 20.25 15.56
CA VAL A 269 14.82 20.10 14.13
C VAL A 269 15.56 21.32 13.60
N LYS A 270 15.07 22.54 13.89
CA LYS A 270 15.72 23.78 13.44
C LYS A 270 17.09 23.97 14.05
N ASP A 271 17.26 23.66 15.33
CA ASP A 271 18.54 23.78 16.04
C ASP A 271 19.59 22.81 15.50
N VAL A 272 19.18 21.58 15.15
CA VAL A 272 20.07 20.61 14.53
C VAL A 272 20.44 21.08 13.11
N VAL A 273 19.48 21.52 12.31
CA VAL A 273 19.74 22.05 10.95
C VAL A 273 20.68 23.25 10.97
N ALA A 274 20.47 24.22 11.85
CA ALA A 274 21.32 25.41 11.94
C ALA A 274 22.78 25.09 12.26
N ARG A 275 23.04 24.02 13.03
CA ARG A 275 24.39 23.53 13.33
C ARG A 275 25.04 22.86 12.12
N HIS A 276 24.34 21.90 11.51
CA HIS A 276 24.93 21.07 10.44
C HIS A 276 24.96 21.77 9.07
N ALA A 277 23.97 22.60 8.75
CA ALA A 277 23.90 23.28 7.45
C ALA A 277 25.08 24.25 7.23
N LYS A 278 25.56 24.89 8.30
CA LYS A 278 26.70 25.83 8.22
C LYS A 278 27.98 25.12 7.80
N ASP A 279 28.27 23.96 8.41
CA ASP A 279 29.46 23.15 8.11
C ASP A 279 29.43 22.61 6.67
N VAL A 280 28.25 22.21 6.19
CA VAL A 280 28.06 21.67 4.84
C VAL A 280 28.25 22.76 3.77
N VAL A 281 27.63 23.94 3.94
CA VAL A 281 27.70 25.05 2.96
C VAL A 281 29.13 25.60 2.85
N GLU A 282 29.84 25.77 3.98
CA GLU A 282 31.22 26.28 3.98
C GLU A 282 32.20 25.32 3.26
N THR A 283 31.90 24.02 3.20
CA THR A 283 32.76 23.01 2.57
C THR A 283 32.61 22.93 1.04
N LEU A 284 31.51 23.44 0.48
CA LEU A 284 31.11 23.24 -0.93
C LEU A 284 31.23 24.46 -1.84
N ALA A 285 31.31 25.66 -1.28
CA ALA A 285 31.22 26.92 -2.04
C ALA A 285 32.31 27.11 -3.12
N ASP A 286 33.38 26.29 -3.10
CA ASP A 286 34.56 26.45 -3.95
C ASP A 286 34.76 25.33 -5.01
N ILE A 287 33.85 24.36 -5.17
CA ILE A 287 34.16 23.08 -5.86
C ILE A 287 33.24 22.73 -7.05
N GLU A 288 32.03 23.28 -7.16
CA GLU A 288 31.04 22.87 -8.18
C GLU A 288 30.19 24.07 -8.64
N ASP A 289 30.18 24.35 -9.95
CA ASP A 289 29.48 25.51 -10.53
C ASP A 289 27.99 25.20 -10.87
N ASP A 290 27.58 23.94 -10.90
CA ASP A 290 26.17 23.56 -11.14
C ASP A 290 25.37 23.65 -9.84
N GLU A 291 24.60 24.73 -9.68
CA GLU A 291 23.75 24.99 -8.51
C GLU A 291 22.79 23.83 -8.18
N ARG A 292 22.33 23.04 -9.17
CA ARG A 292 21.41 21.92 -8.93
C ARG A 292 22.15 20.73 -8.31
N VAL A 293 23.36 20.46 -8.78
CA VAL A 293 24.23 19.42 -8.22
C VAL A 293 24.66 19.79 -6.80
N VAL A 294 24.99 21.06 -6.57
CA VAL A 294 25.31 21.58 -5.23
C VAL A 294 24.11 21.43 -4.30
N ALA A 295 22.91 21.84 -4.72
CA ALA A 295 21.70 21.71 -3.91
C ALA A 295 21.39 20.24 -3.57
N GLU A 296 21.40 19.33 -4.55
CA GLU A 296 21.19 17.89 -4.30
C GLU A 296 22.19 17.33 -3.29
N TYR A 297 23.47 17.73 -3.41
CA TYR A 297 24.53 17.27 -2.50
C TYR A 297 24.38 17.83 -1.08
N VAL A 298 24.03 19.11 -0.92
CA VAL A 298 23.77 19.70 0.41
C VAL A 298 22.61 18.98 1.09
N GLU A 299 21.54 18.68 0.35
CA GLU A 299 20.37 17.98 0.89
C GLU A 299 20.71 16.54 1.31
N GLU A 300 21.48 15.82 0.49
CA GLU A 300 21.90 14.45 0.80
C GLU A 300 22.85 14.39 1.99
N GLN A 301 23.82 15.31 2.06
CA GLN A 301 24.77 15.37 3.15
C GLN A 301 24.09 15.77 4.47
N LEU A 302 23.18 16.74 4.42
CA LEU A 302 22.37 17.11 5.57
C LEU A 302 21.54 15.92 6.07
N ASP A 303 20.83 15.19 5.19
CA ASP A 303 20.08 13.98 5.59
C ASP A 303 20.99 12.92 6.25
N SER A 304 22.18 12.67 5.67
CA SER A 304 23.14 11.71 6.19
C SER A 304 23.66 12.09 7.57
N ASP A 305 24.07 13.35 7.76
CA ASP A 305 24.66 13.83 9.00
C ASP A 305 23.61 13.88 10.12
N LEU A 306 22.40 14.35 9.81
CA LEU A 306 21.27 14.40 10.76
C LEU A 306 20.97 13.03 11.35
N ARG A 307 20.88 11.99 10.51
CA ARG A 307 20.56 10.61 10.93
C ARG A 307 21.61 9.99 11.85
N GLN A 308 22.81 10.55 11.94
CA GLN A 308 23.86 10.08 12.85
C GLN A 308 23.81 10.74 14.23
N THR A 309 22.99 11.76 14.41
CA THR A 309 22.91 12.52 15.67
C THR A 309 21.96 11.88 16.67
N ASP A 310 22.33 11.93 17.96
CA ASP A 310 21.47 11.45 19.04
C ASP A 310 20.23 12.35 19.20
N GLU A 311 20.33 13.66 18.90
CA GLU A 311 19.21 14.60 18.92
C GLU A 311 18.14 14.25 17.88
N PHE A 312 18.55 13.87 16.66
CA PHE A 312 17.61 13.42 15.63
C PHE A 312 16.83 12.19 16.11
N HIS A 313 17.52 11.21 16.67
CA HIS A 313 16.87 10.02 17.21
C HIS A 313 15.99 10.33 18.43
N ALA A 314 16.36 11.30 19.27
CA ALA A 314 15.56 11.75 20.40
C ALA A 314 14.21 12.35 19.97
N ILE A 315 14.18 13.08 18.85
CA ILE A 315 12.94 13.62 18.27
C ILE A 315 12.01 12.47 17.85
N VAL A 316 12.52 11.51 17.06
CA VAL A 316 11.74 10.33 16.65
C VAL A 316 11.24 9.56 17.86
N ASP A 317 12.11 9.37 18.85
CA ASP A 317 11.82 8.63 20.08
C ASP A 317 10.70 9.29 20.91
N ALA A 318 10.64 10.62 20.96
CA ALA A 318 9.58 11.36 21.63
C ALA A 318 8.23 11.22 20.90
N LEU A 319 8.23 11.27 19.57
CA LEU A 319 7.01 11.10 18.77
C LEU A 319 6.46 9.66 18.88
N VAL A 320 7.33 8.65 18.87
CA VAL A 320 6.91 7.25 19.09
C VAL A 320 6.29 7.06 20.47
N ASP A 321 6.87 7.67 21.51
CA ASP A 321 6.30 7.58 22.86
C ASP A 321 4.91 8.22 22.95
N GLU A 322 4.67 9.34 22.24
CA GLU A 322 3.33 9.94 22.13
C GLU A 322 2.34 9.07 21.35
N ILE A 323 2.80 8.36 20.31
CA ILE A 323 1.99 7.38 19.57
C ILE A 323 1.57 6.23 20.48
N GLU A 324 2.49 5.69 21.29
CA GLU A 324 2.18 4.57 22.19
C GLU A 324 1.07 4.90 23.19
N LYS A 325 0.96 6.16 23.63
CA LYS A 325 -0.13 6.61 24.52
C LYS A 325 -1.51 6.39 23.91
N ARG A 326 -1.66 6.48 22.58
CA ARG A 326 -2.97 6.27 21.91
C ARG A 326 -3.39 4.81 21.96
N PHE A 327 -2.44 3.88 21.91
CA PHE A 327 -2.73 2.46 22.12
C PHE A 327 -3.09 2.15 23.58
N THR A 328 -2.48 2.83 24.53
CA THR A 328 -2.83 2.69 25.96
C THR A 328 -4.22 3.24 26.28
N ALA A 329 -4.69 4.25 25.53
CA ALA A 329 -6.02 4.84 25.66
C ALA A 329 -7.15 3.98 25.02
N LEU A 330 -6.84 2.78 24.52
CA LEU A 330 -7.84 1.80 24.07
C LEU A 330 -8.36 1.01 25.28
N GLU A 331 -9.51 1.43 25.81
CA GLU A 331 -10.17 0.77 26.95
C GLU A 331 -11.09 -0.39 26.50
N ILE A 332 -11.54 -0.38 25.25
CA ILE A 332 -12.48 -1.33 24.69
C ILE A 332 -11.77 -2.28 23.73
N GLY A 333 -12.09 -3.57 23.82
CA GLY A 333 -11.51 -4.64 23.00
C GLY A 333 -10.23 -5.23 23.58
N GLU A 334 -9.75 -6.32 22.97
CA GLU A 334 -8.56 -7.04 23.40
C GLU A 334 -7.38 -6.68 22.47
N LEU A 335 -6.38 -5.98 23.03
CA LEU A 335 -5.15 -5.63 22.32
C LEU A 335 -4.07 -6.69 22.58
N LYS A 336 -3.72 -7.47 21.55
CA LYS A 336 -2.59 -8.38 21.59
C LYS A 336 -1.34 -7.67 21.10
N ARG A 337 -0.27 -7.82 21.88
CA ARG A 337 1.04 -7.25 21.59
C ARG A 337 2.00 -8.33 21.12
N SER A 338 2.96 -7.95 20.30
CA SER A 338 4.11 -8.78 19.99
C SER A 338 4.91 -9.07 21.27
N ARG A 339 5.88 -9.98 21.19
CA ARG A 339 6.78 -10.28 22.32
C ARG A 339 7.52 -9.04 22.84
N GLN A 340 7.70 -8.04 21.98
CA GLN A 340 8.36 -6.77 22.27
C GLN A 340 7.40 -5.70 22.84
N GLY A 341 6.14 -6.05 23.09
CA GLY A 341 5.15 -5.13 23.64
C GLY A 341 4.56 -4.14 22.63
N TRP A 342 4.86 -4.27 21.33
CA TRP A 342 4.23 -3.44 20.30
C TRP A 342 2.84 -4.00 19.93
N PRO A 343 1.81 -3.17 19.74
CA PRO A 343 0.50 -3.58 19.22
C PRO A 343 0.62 -4.41 17.94
N LEU A 344 0.00 -5.60 17.93
CA LEU A 344 0.00 -6.48 16.76
C LEU A 344 -1.42 -6.64 16.20
N THR A 345 -2.36 -7.04 17.07
CA THR A 345 -3.77 -7.14 16.73
C THR A 345 -4.64 -6.52 17.81
N TRP A 346 -5.79 -6.00 17.41
CA TRP A 346 -6.89 -5.64 18.30
C TRP A 346 -8.15 -6.36 17.82
N GLN A 347 -8.93 -6.90 18.75
CA GLN A 347 -10.17 -7.62 18.43
C GLN A 347 -11.30 -7.21 19.38
N TRP A 348 -12.52 -7.12 18.87
CA TRP A 348 -13.69 -6.81 19.67
C TRP A 348 -14.99 -7.28 19.00
N GLU A 349 -16.03 -7.50 19.80
CA GLU A 349 -17.38 -7.81 19.35
C GLU A 349 -18.44 -7.06 20.17
N SER A 350 -19.57 -6.76 19.52
CA SER A 350 -20.70 -6.03 20.11
C SER A 350 -22.00 -6.39 19.39
N ASP A 351 -23.10 -6.52 20.13
CA ASP A 351 -24.45 -6.63 19.56
C ASP A 351 -25.05 -5.25 19.20
N ASP A 352 -24.48 -4.18 19.75
CA ASP A 352 -24.91 -2.80 19.47
C ASP A 352 -24.12 -2.23 18.30
N ARG A 353 -24.83 -1.96 17.19
CA ARG A 353 -24.30 -1.38 15.95
C ARG A 353 -23.71 0.02 16.16
N ALA A 354 -24.38 0.88 16.92
CA ALA A 354 -23.94 2.26 17.12
C ALA A 354 -22.66 2.29 17.98
N ALA A 355 -22.63 1.51 19.07
CA ALA A 355 -21.43 1.34 19.88
C ALA A 355 -20.29 0.71 19.05
N PHE A 356 -20.60 -0.28 18.22
CA PHE A 356 -19.63 -0.94 17.35
C PHE A 356 -18.97 0.03 16.37
N VAL A 357 -19.79 0.74 15.58
CA VAL A 357 -19.33 1.71 14.57
C VAL A 357 -18.48 2.80 15.23
N LYS A 358 -18.90 3.31 16.39
CA LYS A 358 -18.17 4.34 17.14
C LYS A 358 -16.76 3.89 17.52
N VAL A 359 -16.59 2.70 18.12
CA VAL A 359 -15.26 2.21 18.52
C VAL A 359 -14.39 1.90 17.31
N VAL A 360 -14.95 1.24 16.29
CA VAL A 360 -14.20 0.89 15.06
C VAL A 360 -13.73 2.13 14.31
N SER A 361 -14.49 3.24 14.38
CA SER A 361 -14.12 4.50 13.73
C SER A 361 -12.76 5.06 14.21
N ARG A 362 -12.27 4.70 15.41
CA ARG A 362 -10.90 5.06 15.85
C ARG A 362 -9.80 4.56 14.90
N PHE A 363 -10.08 3.48 14.17
CA PHE A 363 -9.14 2.82 13.27
C PHE A 363 -9.35 3.19 11.80
N SER A 364 -10.50 3.76 11.44
CA SER A 364 -10.85 4.08 10.05
C SER A 364 -11.10 5.57 9.77
N SER A 365 -11.34 6.38 10.81
CA SER A 365 -11.75 7.78 10.67
C SER A 365 -10.62 8.71 10.26
N ASN A 366 -11.02 9.85 9.72
CA ASN A 366 -10.21 10.98 9.32
C ASN A 366 -10.85 12.31 9.79
N TYR A 367 -11.78 12.24 10.74
CA TYR A 367 -12.55 13.39 11.18
C TYR A 367 -11.69 14.33 12.05
N ALA A 368 -11.62 15.59 11.66
CA ALA A 368 -10.66 16.55 12.24
C ALA A 368 -10.87 16.81 13.74
N LYS A 369 -12.12 16.81 14.23
CA LYS A 369 -12.43 17.07 15.65
C LYS A 369 -11.86 16.01 16.61
N ILE A 370 -11.50 14.84 16.10
CA ILE A 370 -10.91 13.74 16.88
C ILE A 370 -9.43 13.46 16.50
N PHE A 371 -8.78 14.36 15.77
CA PHE A 371 -7.34 14.30 15.56
C PHE A 371 -6.58 14.37 16.89
N GLY A 372 -5.52 13.57 17.01
CA GLY A 372 -4.84 13.34 18.27
C GLY A 372 -5.33 12.11 19.03
N ARG A 373 -6.41 11.46 18.56
CA ARG A 373 -7.04 10.30 19.19
C ARG A 373 -7.21 9.10 18.25
N LEU A 374 -6.97 9.28 16.95
CA LEU A 374 -7.13 8.24 15.94
C LEU A 374 -5.89 7.36 15.85
N LEU A 375 -6.09 6.11 15.39
CA LEU A 375 -5.02 5.16 15.09
C LEU A 375 -4.96 4.82 13.60
N THR A 376 -5.83 5.39 12.77
CA THR A 376 -5.96 5.13 11.33
C THR A 376 -4.62 5.03 10.58
N PRO A 377 -3.64 5.94 10.75
CA PRO A 377 -2.35 5.85 10.04
C PRO A 377 -1.46 4.68 10.47
N LEU A 378 -1.76 4.03 11.60
CA LEU A 378 -0.98 2.92 12.17
C LEU A 378 -1.63 1.56 11.88
N VAL A 379 -2.80 1.56 11.24
CA VAL A 379 -3.53 0.36 10.87
C VAL A 379 -2.91 -0.23 9.61
N ASN A 380 -2.64 -1.53 9.65
CA ASN A 380 -2.22 -2.31 8.50
C ASN A 380 -3.42 -2.85 7.72
N GLY A 381 -4.44 -3.35 8.41
CA GLY A 381 -5.67 -3.86 7.82
C GLY A 381 -6.79 -3.99 8.85
N ILE A 382 -8.02 -3.92 8.39
CA ILE A 382 -9.24 -4.03 9.20
C ILE A 382 -10.11 -5.12 8.58
N ARG A 383 -10.60 -6.06 9.39
CA ARG A 383 -11.67 -6.98 9.00
C ARG A 383 -12.85 -6.78 9.94
N VAL A 384 -14.00 -6.48 9.36
CA VAL A 384 -15.28 -6.32 10.07
C VAL A 384 -16.27 -7.35 9.54
N SER A 385 -17.01 -7.96 10.45
CA SER A 385 -18.10 -8.88 10.14
C SER A 385 -19.34 -8.47 10.93
N GLY A 386 -20.51 -8.55 10.32
CA GLY A 386 -21.77 -8.31 11.01
C GLY A 386 -22.94 -8.14 10.05
N PRO A 387 -24.16 -7.99 10.60
CA PRO A 387 -25.39 -7.86 9.83
C PRO A 387 -25.55 -6.48 9.18
N PHE A 388 -24.58 -6.12 8.32
CA PHE A 388 -24.63 -4.94 7.46
C PHE A 388 -25.45 -5.24 6.21
N GLY A 389 -26.33 -4.31 5.87
CA GLY A 389 -27.16 -4.37 4.68
C GLY A 389 -28.03 -3.11 4.58
N PRO A 390 -28.32 -2.63 3.37
CA PRO A 390 -29.17 -1.46 3.20
C PRO A 390 -30.64 -1.80 3.40
N GLU A 391 -31.38 -0.84 3.95
CA GLU A 391 -32.84 -0.95 4.14
C GLU A 391 -33.60 -1.14 2.82
N TRP A 392 -33.01 -0.69 1.70
CA TRP A 392 -33.62 -0.76 0.37
C TRP A 392 -33.36 -2.07 -0.38
N ALA A 393 -32.42 -2.92 0.08
CA ALA A 393 -32.14 -4.18 -0.61
C ALA A 393 -33.29 -5.17 -0.47
N SER A 394 -33.61 -5.82 -1.58
CA SER A 394 -34.67 -6.83 -1.64
C SER A 394 -34.29 -8.14 -0.93
N GLU A 395 -33.01 -8.53 -1.01
CA GLU A 395 -32.45 -9.73 -0.39
C GLU A 395 -31.08 -9.45 0.24
N SER A 396 -30.74 -10.18 1.31
CA SER A 396 -29.42 -10.11 1.92
C SER A 396 -28.40 -10.88 1.06
N VAL A 397 -27.39 -10.19 0.52
CA VAL A 397 -26.33 -10.82 -0.26
C VAL A 397 -25.12 -11.10 0.64
N ARG A 398 -24.60 -12.33 0.57
CA ARG A 398 -23.41 -12.78 1.30
C ARG A 398 -22.14 -12.36 0.56
N LEU A 399 -21.58 -11.22 0.97
CA LEU A 399 -20.43 -10.60 0.33
C LEU A 399 -19.27 -10.46 1.30
N VAL A 400 -18.06 -10.57 0.75
CA VAL A 400 -16.84 -10.06 1.36
C VAL A 400 -16.37 -8.90 0.49
N LEU A 401 -16.61 -7.67 0.92
CA LEU A 401 -16.17 -6.47 0.21
C LEU A 401 -14.74 -6.14 0.65
N ILE A 402 -13.83 -5.97 -0.30
CA ILE A 402 -12.44 -5.55 -0.06
C ILE A 402 -12.29 -4.12 -0.59
N ASP A 403 -12.32 -3.13 0.31
CA ASP A 403 -11.99 -1.74 0.01
C ASP A 403 -10.49 -1.52 0.25
N GLY A 404 -9.75 -1.37 -0.85
CA GLY A 404 -8.30 -1.16 -0.84
C GLY A 404 -7.90 0.30 -1.17
N GLU A 405 -6.60 0.53 -1.23
CA GLU A 405 -6.04 1.83 -1.62
C GLU A 405 -6.48 2.23 -3.05
N GLY A 406 -6.67 3.54 -3.27
CA GLY A 406 -7.12 4.05 -4.56
C GLY A 406 -6.13 3.84 -5.72
N LEU A 407 -6.65 3.84 -6.95
CA LEU A 407 -5.81 3.79 -8.14
C LEU A 407 -5.15 5.15 -8.41
N GLY A 408 -3.89 5.12 -8.88
CA GLY A 408 -3.24 6.27 -9.54
C GLY A 408 -2.86 7.44 -8.63
N HIS A 409 -2.14 7.17 -7.54
CA HIS A 409 -1.76 8.18 -6.54
C HIS A 409 -0.74 9.27 -6.98
N THR A 410 -0.30 9.27 -8.24
CA THR A 410 0.59 10.30 -8.78
C THR A 410 0.15 10.76 -10.17
N PRO A 411 0.05 12.07 -10.43
CA PRO A 411 -0.38 12.64 -11.71
C PRO A 411 0.51 12.32 -12.94
N LYS A 412 1.65 11.64 -12.76
CA LYS A 412 2.77 11.65 -13.73
C LYS A 412 3.10 10.33 -14.42
N SER A 413 2.38 9.23 -14.21
CA SER A 413 2.71 7.98 -14.92
C SER A 413 1.48 7.19 -15.35
N VAL A 414 1.60 6.55 -16.53
CA VAL A 414 0.74 5.44 -16.95
C VAL A 414 0.86 4.38 -15.85
N ALA A 415 -0.13 4.35 -14.96
CA ALA A 415 0.02 3.75 -13.64
C ALA A 415 -0.10 2.23 -13.71
N THR A 416 1.03 1.53 -13.69
CA THR A 416 1.05 0.09 -13.42
C THR A 416 0.37 -0.19 -12.08
N LEU A 417 -0.54 -1.16 -12.05
CA LEU A 417 -1.18 -1.62 -10.81
C LEU A 417 -0.12 -2.12 -9.83
N SER A 418 -0.21 -1.76 -8.54
CA SER A 418 0.72 -2.26 -7.53
C SER A 418 0.69 -3.78 -7.44
N THR A 419 1.75 -4.37 -6.91
CA THR A 419 1.80 -5.82 -6.69
C THR A 419 0.72 -6.32 -5.76
N HIS A 420 0.37 -5.51 -4.75
CA HIS A 420 -0.74 -5.78 -3.85
C HIS A 420 -2.08 -5.90 -4.57
N VAL A 421 -2.47 -4.86 -5.34
CA VAL A 421 -3.72 -4.84 -6.11
C VAL A 421 -3.77 -5.97 -7.13
N ALA A 422 -2.66 -6.23 -7.83
CA ALA A 422 -2.59 -7.33 -8.78
C ALA A 422 -2.74 -8.71 -8.13
N THR A 423 -2.26 -8.89 -6.90
CA THR A 423 -2.45 -10.14 -6.13
C THR A 423 -3.92 -10.28 -5.72
N GLN A 424 -4.54 -9.21 -5.22
CA GLN A 424 -5.97 -9.21 -4.84
C GLN A 424 -6.88 -9.50 -6.03
N LEU A 425 -6.64 -8.88 -7.19
CA LEU A 425 -7.40 -9.12 -8.44
C LEU A 425 -7.51 -10.61 -8.81
N GLN A 426 -6.47 -11.38 -8.48
CA GLN A 426 -6.45 -12.82 -8.75
C GLN A 426 -7.24 -13.62 -7.72
N ALA A 427 -7.13 -13.26 -6.45
CA ALA A 427 -7.75 -13.97 -5.34
C ALA A 427 -9.28 -13.77 -5.24
N VAL A 428 -9.83 -12.68 -5.80
CA VAL A 428 -11.26 -12.36 -5.68
C VAL A 428 -12.14 -13.02 -6.75
N ASP A 429 -13.42 -13.18 -6.42
CA ASP A 429 -14.45 -13.70 -7.33
C ASP A 429 -14.95 -12.62 -8.29
N SER A 430 -14.99 -11.36 -7.86
CA SER A 430 -15.51 -10.23 -8.64
C SER A 430 -14.77 -8.94 -8.35
N VAL A 431 -14.79 -8.02 -9.31
CA VAL A 431 -14.14 -6.71 -9.23
C VAL A 431 -15.16 -5.64 -9.58
N ILE A 432 -15.30 -4.62 -8.74
CA ILE A 432 -16.07 -3.42 -9.05
C ILE A 432 -15.08 -2.28 -9.29
N LEU A 433 -15.01 -1.82 -10.54
CA LEU A 433 -14.32 -0.59 -10.89
C LEU A 433 -15.28 0.59 -10.73
N VAL A 434 -15.03 1.41 -9.72
CA VAL A 434 -15.77 2.64 -9.44
C VAL A 434 -15.09 3.81 -10.15
N ASP A 435 -15.84 4.51 -10.98
CA ASP A 435 -15.36 5.66 -11.76
C ASP A 435 -16.37 6.82 -11.69
N SER A 436 -15.88 8.05 -11.85
CA SER A 436 -16.76 9.23 -11.82
C SER A 436 -17.38 9.46 -13.20
N ALA A 437 -18.71 9.49 -13.27
CA ALA A 437 -19.44 9.80 -14.50
C ALA A 437 -19.23 11.25 -14.98
N ALA A 438 -18.83 12.16 -14.08
CA ALA A 438 -18.55 13.55 -14.42
C ALA A 438 -17.28 13.68 -15.30
N GLN A 439 -16.29 12.82 -15.07
CA GLN A 439 -15.04 12.74 -15.83
C GLN A 439 -14.65 11.27 -16.02
N PRO A 440 -15.37 10.51 -16.85
CA PRO A 440 -15.18 9.08 -16.95
C PRO A 440 -13.86 8.74 -17.65
N MET A 441 -13.32 7.57 -17.34
CA MET A 441 -12.22 6.90 -18.02
C MET A 441 -10.92 7.71 -18.07
N GLN A 442 -10.56 8.32 -16.94
CA GLN A 442 -9.25 8.95 -16.76
C GLN A 442 -8.11 7.91 -16.73
N ALA A 443 -6.85 8.37 -16.65
CA ALA A 443 -5.66 7.53 -16.77
C ALA A 443 -5.63 6.30 -15.85
N ALA A 444 -6.10 6.43 -14.61
CA ALA A 444 -6.04 5.35 -13.62
C ALA A 444 -7.11 4.26 -13.82
N PRO A 445 -8.41 4.57 -14.05
CA PRO A 445 -9.38 3.57 -14.51
C PRO A 445 -8.94 2.87 -15.80
N VAL A 446 -8.38 3.61 -16.76
CA VAL A 446 -7.85 3.04 -18.02
C VAL A 446 -6.73 2.04 -17.74
N ALA A 447 -5.79 2.37 -16.86
CA ALA A 447 -4.71 1.47 -16.49
C ALA A 447 -5.22 0.20 -15.77
N ALA A 448 -6.25 0.33 -14.93
CA ALA A 448 -6.91 -0.83 -14.32
C ALA A 448 -7.60 -1.71 -15.37
N LEU A 449 -8.32 -1.14 -16.34
CA LEU A 449 -8.92 -1.90 -17.44
C LEU A 449 -7.87 -2.66 -18.26
N LYS A 450 -6.73 -2.04 -18.57
CA LYS A 450 -5.60 -2.71 -19.22
C LYS A 450 -5.06 -3.87 -18.38
N GLY A 451 -4.83 -3.64 -17.08
CA GLY A 451 -4.36 -4.68 -16.16
C GLY A 451 -5.34 -5.85 -16.04
N ILE A 452 -6.64 -5.57 -15.98
CA ILE A 452 -7.71 -6.57 -15.93
C ILE A 452 -7.79 -7.38 -17.24
N ALA A 453 -7.67 -6.73 -18.39
CA ALA A 453 -7.68 -7.40 -19.69
C ALA A 453 -6.46 -8.32 -19.86
N VAL A 454 -5.25 -7.79 -19.65
CA VAL A 454 -4.00 -8.57 -19.83
C VAL A 454 -3.91 -9.74 -18.84
N SER A 455 -4.49 -9.60 -17.64
CA SER A 455 -4.49 -10.66 -16.63
C SER A 455 -5.58 -11.71 -16.81
N GLY A 456 -6.41 -11.63 -17.87
CA GLY A 456 -7.51 -12.56 -18.10
C GLY A 456 -8.66 -12.44 -17.09
N ASN A 457 -8.76 -11.31 -16.37
CA ASN A 457 -9.78 -11.07 -15.34
C ASN A 457 -10.99 -10.29 -15.85
N ALA A 458 -11.08 -9.99 -17.16
CA ALA A 458 -12.22 -9.28 -17.72
C ALA A 458 -13.58 -9.89 -17.31
N PRO A 459 -13.78 -11.22 -17.25
CA PRO A 459 -15.05 -11.81 -16.79
C PRO A 459 -15.48 -11.40 -15.38
N LYS A 460 -14.54 -11.02 -14.50
CA LYS A 460 -14.82 -10.60 -13.11
C LYS A 460 -15.28 -9.14 -13.00
N LEU A 461 -15.15 -8.36 -14.07
CA LEU A 461 -15.31 -6.91 -14.05
C LEU A 461 -16.79 -6.47 -14.01
N HIS A 462 -17.08 -5.56 -13.08
CA HIS A 462 -18.29 -4.75 -12.97
C HIS A 462 -17.86 -3.29 -12.89
N VAL A 463 -18.64 -2.37 -13.46
CA VAL A 463 -18.31 -0.94 -13.48
C VAL A 463 -19.44 -0.14 -12.87
N VAL A 464 -19.10 0.72 -11.89
CA VAL A 464 -20.07 1.61 -11.25
C VAL A 464 -19.64 3.05 -11.51
N PHE A 465 -20.44 3.75 -12.29
CA PHE A 465 -20.30 5.17 -12.57
C PHE A 465 -21.03 5.99 -11.50
N THR A 466 -20.27 6.63 -10.61
CA THR A 466 -20.77 7.51 -9.54
C THR A 466 -20.91 8.94 -10.02
N HIS A 467 -21.41 9.85 -9.19
CA HIS A 467 -21.61 11.27 -9.54
C HIS A 467 -22.46 11.46 -10.80
N PHE A 468 -23.33 10.50 -11.13
CA PHE A 468 -24.13 10.55 -12.35
C PHE A 468 -25.15 11.69 -12.32
N ASP A 469 -25.52 12.15 -11.12
CA ASP A 469 -26.30 13.36 -10.89
C ASP A 469 -25.60 14.64 -11.40
N GLN A 470 -24.26 14.64 -11.47
CA GLN A 470 -23.44 15.75 -11.98
C GLN A 470 -23.31 15.77 -13.51
N VAL A 471 -23.70 14.69 -14.20
CA VAL A 471 -23.74 14.65 -15.67
C VAL A 471 -24.92 15.49 -16.16
N LYS A 472 -24.68 16.79 -16.38
CA LYS A 472 -25.71 17.78 -16.74
C LYS A 472 -25.33 18.46 -18.05
N GLY A 473 -26.34 18.78 -18.87
CA GLY A 473 -26.15 19.53 -20.10
C GLY A 473 -27.50 19.82 -20.77
N PRO A 474 -27.66 20.96 -21.48
CA PRO A 474 -28.89 21.26 -22.22
C PRO A 474 -29.24 20.18 -23.26
N ASN A 475 -28.23 19.46 -23.75
CA ASN A 475 -28.33 18.35 -24.70
C ASN A 475 -28.53 16.97 -24.04
N LEU A 476 -28.59 16.88 -22.72
CA LEU A 476 -28.70 15.61 -21.96
C LEU A 476 -29.97 15.59 -21.07
N PRO A 477 -31.17 15.69 -21.66
CA PRO A 477 -32.42 15.87 -20.90
C PRO A 477 -32.89 14.59 -20.20
N THR A 478 -32.46 13.41 -20.66
CA THR A 478 -32.90 12.12 -20.13
C THR A 478 -31.72 11.34 -19.54
N PHE A 479 -32.03 10.33 -18.72
CA PHE A 479 -31.03 9.42 -18.16
C PHE A 479 -30.30 8.65 -19.25
N SER A 480 -31.03 8.08 -20.22
CA SER A 480 -30.43 7.36 -21.35
C SER A 480 -29.50 8.24 -22.18
N ALA A 481 -29.83 9.53 -22.37
CA ALA A 481 -28.92 10.45 -23.06
C ALA A 481 -27.62 10.70 -22.28
N ARG A 482 -27.70 10.79 -20.94
CA ARG A 482 -26.52 10.93 -20.06
C ARG A 482 -25.69 9.64 -20.05
N GLU A 483 -26.34 8.49 -20.02
CA GLU A 483 -25.71 7.17 -20.09
C GLU A 483 -24.94 7.00 -21.41
N GLU A 484 -25.58 7.28 -22.56
CA GLU A 484 -24.94 7.24 -23.87
C GLU A 484 -23.73 8.19 -23.95
N HIS A 485 -23.84 9.37 -23.34
CA HIS A 485 -22.72 10.32 -23.26
C HIS A 485 -21.50 9.76 -22.50
N VAL A 486 -21.73 9.08 -21.37
CA VAL A 486 -20.65 8.42 -20.60
C VAL A 486 -20.08 7.25 -21.39
N LEU A 487 -20.93 6.40 -21.97
CA LEU A 487 -20.53 5.22 -22.76
C LEU A 487 -19.76 5.60 -24.03
N ALA A 488 -20.02 6.76 -24.63
CA ALA A 488 -19.23 7.27 -25.75
C ALA A 488 -17.75 7.52 -25.34
N SER A 489 -17.51 8.00 -24.12
CA SER A 489 -16.14 8.14 -23.58
C SER A 489 -15.49 6.76 -23.36
N VAL A 490 -16.26 5.80 -22.85
CA VAL A 490 -15.82 4.40 -22.69
C VAL A 490 -15.41 3.80 -24.03
N GLU A 491 -16.21 3.96 -25.07
CA GLU A 491 -15.95 3.37 -26.39
C GLU A 491 -14.62 3.85 -27.01
N ASN A 492 -14.28 5.12 -26.82
CA ASN A 492 -12.97 5.65 -27.25
C ASN A 492 -11.81 4.96 -26.53
N VAL A 493 -11.96 4.71 -25.23
CA VAL A 493 -10.94 4.02 -24.43
C VAL A 493 -10.85 2.55 -24.82
N LEU A 494 -11.97 1.86 -24.98
CA LEU A 494 -11.97 0.45 -25.39
C LEU A 494 -11.34 0.25 -26.77
N LYS A 495 -11.55 1.21 -27.69
CA LYS A 495 -10.87 1.22 -28.98
C LYS A 495 -9.35 1.37 -28.82
N ALA A 496 -8.89 2.34 -28.02
CA ALA A 496 -7.47 2.53 -27.76
C ALA A 496 -6.81 1.30 -27.12
N ILE A 497 -7.51 0.65 -26.17
CA ILE A 497 -7.05 -0.61 -25.56
C ILE A 497 -7.00 -1.72 -26.61
N GLY A 498 -7.99 -1.81 -27.50
CA GLY A 498 -8.00 -2.77 -28.61
C GLY A 498 -6.89 -2.55 -29.64
N ASP A 499 -6.51 -1.30 -29.90
CA ASP A 499 -5.39 -0.97 -30.80
C ASP A 499 -4.03 -1.37 -30.18
N GLU A 500 -3.90 -1.29 -28.85
CA GLU A 500 -2.66 -1.62 -28.12
C GLU A 500 -2.52 -3.10 -27.77
N LEU A 501 -3.58 -3.71 -27.22
CA LEU A 501 -3.58 -5.11 -26.72
C LEU A 501 -4.18 -6.11 -27.72
N GLY A 502 -4.69 -5.62 -28.85
CA GLY A 502 -5.36 -6.41 -29.86
C GLY A 502 -6.89 -6.37 -29.76
N PRO A 503 -7.62 -6.61 -30.87
CA PRO A 503 -9.08 -6.44 -30.93
C PRO A 503 -9.85 -7.29 -29.92
N ALA A 504 -9.31 -8.43 -29.53
CA ALA A 504 -9.92 -9.37 -28.61
C ALA A 504 -10.06 -8.77 -27.19
N ALA A 505 -9.04 -8.05 -26.72
CA ALA A 505 -9.07 -7.33 -25.45
C ALA A 505 -10.19 -6.30 -25.40
N GLY A 506 -10.32 -5.49 -26.46
CA GLY A 506 -11.37 -4.48 -26.58
C GLY A 506 -12.77 -5.10 -26.61
N ARG A 507 -12.96 -6.22 -27.33
CA ARG A 507 -14.23 -6.96 -27.35
C ARG A 507 -14.61 -7.54 -25.99
N ALA A 508 -13.65 -8.16 -25.29
CA ALA A 508 -13.87 -8.76 -23.98
C ALA A 508 -14.34 -7.72 -22.97
N LEU A 509 -13.67 -6.57 -22.92
CA LEU A 509 -14.08 -5.45 -22.07
C LEU A 509 -15.43 -4.86 -22.49
N ARG A 510 -15.68 -4.64 -23.80
CA ARG A 510 -16.95 -4.10 -24.29
C ARG A 510 -18.15 -4.93 -23.84
N ARG A 511 -18.05 -6.26 -23.95
CA ARG A 511 -19.09 -7.19 -23.49
C ARG A 511 -19.43 -7.01 -22.01
N ARG A 512 -18.41 -6.74 -21.18
CA ARG A 512 -18.61 -6.46 -19.75
C ARG A 512 -19.27 -5.11 -19.53
N PHE A 513 -18.89 -4.07 -20.28
CA PHE A 513 -19.58 -2.79 -20.20
C PHE A 513 -21.06 -2.90 -20.60
N ASP A 514 -21.39 -3.72 -21.61
CA ASP A 514 -22.77 -3.92 -22.06
C ASP A 514 -23.65 -4.63 -21.03
N SER A 515 -23.07 -5.47 -20.16
CA SER A 515 -23.81 -6.35 -19.24
C SER A 515 -23.64 -6.04 -17.76
N ALA A 516 -22.62 -5.26 -17.38
CA ALA A 516 -22.22 -5.05 -15.99
C ALA A 516 -21.79 -3.59 -15.72
N SER A 517 -22.42 -2.61 -16.37
CA SER A 517 -22.26 -1.18 -16.06
C SER A 517 -23.47 -0.64 -15.33
N PHE A 518 -23.22 0.13 -14.26
CA PHE A 518 -24.25 0.69 -13.39
C PHE A 518 -24.02 2.18 -13.19
N PHE A 519 -25.09 2.98 -13.18
CA PHE A 519 -25.01 4.45 -13.11
C PHE A 519 -25.75 4.99 -11.90
N VAL A 520 -25.02 5.54 -10.93
CA VAL A 520 -25.56 5.96 -9.63
C VAL A 520 -25.24 7.42 -9.35
N GLY A 521 -26.21 8.13 -8.77
CA GLY A 521 -26.07 9.53 -8.35
C GLY A 521 -26.70 9.79 -6.99
N GLY A 522 -26.24 10.84 -6.30
CA GLY A 522 -26.75 11.21 -4.97
C GLY A 522 -26.46 10.19 -3.86
N ILE A 523 -25.46 9.32 -4.05
CA ILE A 523 -25.13 8.22 -3.13
C ILE A 523 -24.37 8.68 -1.87
N GLN A 524 -23.99 9.95 -1.79
CA GLN A 524 -23.44 10.56 -0.58
C GLN A 524 -24.51 10.78 0.52
N GLU A 525 -25.79 10.81 0.13
CA GLU A 525 -26.93 10.93 1.04
C GLU A 525 -27.60 9.56 1.29
N LYS A 526 -28.47 9.49 2.30
CA LYS A 526 -29.34 8.32 2.49
C LYS A 526 -30.29 8.19 1.30
N LEU A 527 -30.24 7.06 0.59
CA LEU A 527 -31.14 6.79 -0.53
C LEU A 527 -32.56 6.51 -0.02
N ASP A 528 -33.50 7.35 -0.44
CA ASP A 528 -34.90 7.28 -0.02
C ASP A 528 -35.76 6.66 -1.13
N PRO A 529 -36.37 5.48 -0.92
CA PRO A 529 -37.18 4.81 -1.94
C PRO A 529 -38.43 5.61 -2.34
N ALA A 530 -38.83 6.65 -1.60
CA ALA A 530 -39.92 7.54 -1.99
C ALA A 530 -39.49 8.63 -2.99
N ARG A 531 -38.19 8.93 -3.12
CA ARG A 531 -37.69 9.98 -4.03
C ARG A 531 -37.33 9.40 -5.39
N LYS A 532 -37.90 9.98 -6.46
CA LYS A 532 -37.65 9.55 -7.86
C LYS A 532 -36.17 9.50 -8.25
N SER A 533 -35.35 10.43 -7.74
CA SER A 533 -33.90 10.45 -8.00
C SER A 533 -33.19 9.25 -7.35
N SER A 534 -33.58 8.89 -6.13
CA SER A 534 -33.00 7.78 -5.36
C SER A 534 -33.45 6.41 -5.88
N ILE A 535 -34.70 6.26 -6.33
CA ILE A 535 -35.22 5.00 -6.89
C ILE A 535 -34.30 4.47 -7.99
N ARG A 536 -33.82 5.33 -8.90
CA ARG A 536 -32.93 4.88 -9.98
C ARG A 536 -31.57 4.39 -9.48
N SER A 537 -30.96 5.10 -8.52
CA SER A 537 -29.71 4.64 -7.92
C SER A 537 -29.92 3.32 -7.17
N ILE A 538 -31.06 3.15 -6.48
CA ILE A 538 -31.45 1.91 -5.81
C ILE A 538 -31.59 0.77 -6.83
N ASP A 539 -32.35 0.97 -7.92
CA ASP A 539 -32.55 -0.04 -8.97
C ASP A 539 -31.21 -0.51 -9.57
N GLN A 540 -30.27 0.43 -9.79
CA GLN A 540 -28.95 0.13 -10.32
C GLN A 540 -28.06 -0.63 -9.32
N LEU A 541 -28.11 -0.28 -8.03
CA LEU A 541 -27.37 -1.00 -6.99
C LEU A 541 -27.96 -2.38 -6.70
N ASP A 542 -29.29 -2.54 -6.74
CA ASP A 542 -29.96 -3.82 -6.60
C ASP A 542 -29.64 -4.74 -7.79
N ALA A 543 -29.63 -4.21 -9.03
CA ALA A 543 -29.17 -4.94 -10.20
C ALA A 543 -27.70 -5.41 -10.08
N LEU A 544 -26.82 -4.55 -9.55
CA LEU A 544 -25.44 -4.91 -9.24
C LEU A 544 -25.36 -6.04 -8.22
N LEU A 545 -26.08 -5.93 -7.09
CA LEU A 545 -26.13 -6.95 -6.03
C LEU A 545 -26.62 -8.30 -6.56
N ASN A 546 -27.68 -8.28 -7.38
CA ASN A 546 -28.22 -9.48 -8.02
C ASN A 546 -27.22 -10.16 -8.95
N LEU A 547 -26.47 -9.38 -9.73
CA LEU A 547 -25.44 -9.90 -10.64
C LEU A 547 -24.25 -10.48 -9.87
N LEU A 548 -23.82 -9.83 -8.78
CA LEU A 548 -22.76 -10.34 -7.90
C LEU A 548 -23.16 -11.66 -7.22
N ALA A 549 -24.44 -11.80 -6.86
CA ALA A 549 -24.97 -13.02 -6.25
C ALA A 549 -25.03 -14.21 -7.22
N HIS A 550 -25.21 -13.96 -8.52
CA HIS A 550 -25.45 -14.99 -9.54
C HIS A 550 -24.48 -14.94 -10.75
N PRO A 551 -23.16 -15.17 -10.56
CA PRO A 551 -22.17 -14.97 -11.63
C PRO A 551 -22.08 -16.11 -12.66
N GLU A 552 -23.09 -16.97 -12.81
CA GLU A 552 -23.06 -18.19 -13.64
C GLU A 552 -23.11 -17.96 -15.17
N LEU A 553 -22.83 -16.74 -15.64
CA LEU A 553 -22.79 -16.40 -17.07
C LEU A 553 -21.37 -16.44 -17.65
N ALA A 554 -20.45 -17.21 -17.06
CA ALA A 554 -19.15 -17.45 -17.67
C ALA A 554 -19.33 -18.37 -18.89
N THR A 555 -19.00 -17.87 -20.09
CA THR A 555 -18.92 -18.71 -21.29
C THR A 555 -17.95 -19.86 -21.02
N GLU A 556 -18.42 -21.11 -21.15
CA GLU A 556 -17.56 -22.27 -20.97
C GLU A 556 -16.45 -22.29 -22.02
N ALA A 557 -15.23 -22.56 -21.58
CA ALA A 557 -14.15 -22.94 -22.47
C ALA A 557 -14.50 -24.31 -23.05
N GLY A 558 -14.82 -24.38 -24.34
CA GLY A 558 -15.15 -25.64 -25.02
C GLY A 558 -13.93 -26.56 -25.16
N GLU A 559 -14.01 -27.56 -26.05
CA GLU A 559 -13.01 -28.63 -26.12
C GLU A 559 -11.74 -28.24 -26.88
N SER A 560 -11.77 -27.19 -27.70
CA SER A 560 -10.63 -26.78 -28.52
C SER A 560 -9.46 -26.22 -27.70
N ARG A 561 -8.23 -26.53 -28.09
CA ARG A 561 -7.01 -26.09 -27.38
C ARG A 561 -6.01 -25.39 -28.31
N PRO A 562 -5.48 -24.22 -27.95
CA PRO A 562 -4.50 -23.53 -28.77
C PRO A 562 -3.17 -24.27 -28.76
N VAL A 563 -2.41 -24.10 -29.84
CA VAL A 563 -1.02 -24.56 -29.98
C VAL A 563 -0.13 -23.35 -30.21
N PHE A 564 0.94 -23.22 -29.44
CA PHE A 564 1.88 -22.10 -29.52
C PHE A 564 3.28 -22.56 -29.89
N ASP A 565 4.01 -21.69 -30.59
CA ASP A 565 5.44 -21.87 -30.87
C ASP A 565 6.28 -21.39 -29.68
N ARG A 566 7.14 -22.26 -29.15
CA ARG A 566 8.04 -21.97 -28.02
C ARG A 566 9.06 -20.88 -28.34
N MET A 567 9.41 -20.66 -29.60
CA MET A 567 10.29 -19.56 -30.00
C MET A 567 9.65 -18.20 -29.71
N ASN A 568 8.34 -18.06 -29.91
CA ASN A 568 7.63 -16.80 -29.62
C ASN A 568 7.69 -16.43 -28.14
N LEU A 569 7.76 -17.43 -27.24
CA LEU A 569 7.94 -17.18 -25.81
C LEU A 569 9.28 -16.50 -25.52
N SER A 570 10.35 -16.93 -26.17
CA SER A 570 11.68 -16.32 -25.97
C SER A 570 11.73 -14.86 -26.44
N LEU A 571 11.04 -14.55 -27.54
CA LEU A 571 10.92 -13.19 -28.07
C LEU A 571 10.08 -12.31 -27.13
N ALA A 572 8.94 -12.82 -26.65
CA ALA A 572 8.08 -12.10 -25.71
C ALA A 572 8.80 -11.73 -24.41
N VAL A 573 9.57 -12.67 -23.85
CA VAL A 573 10.37 -12.44 -22.63
C VAL A 573 11.49 -11.43 -22.87
N ALA A 574 12.16 -11.49 -24.03
CA ALA A 574 13.23 -10.55 -24.37
C ALA A 574 12.72 -9.12 -24.57
N GLU A 575 11.57 -8.98 -25.24
CA GLU A 575 10.92 -7.67 -25.40
C GLU A 575 10.50 -7.09 -24.05
N ALA A 576 9.85 -7.90 -23.20
CA ALA A 576 9.43 -7.47 -21.86
C ALA A 576 10.60 -6.98 -21.00
N ALA A 577 11.73 -7.71 -21.00
CA ALA A 577 12.94 -7.32 -20.29
C ALA A 577 13.53 -6.01 -20.86
N THR A 578 13.55 -5.86 -22.18
CA THR A 578 14.07 -4.66 -22.85
C THR A 578 13.24 -3.42 -22.51
N THR A 579 11.91 -3.51 -22.57
CA THR A 579 11.00 -2.42 -22.17
C THR A 579 11.19 -2.03 -20.70
N PHE A 580 11.32 -3.03 -19.81
CA PHE A 580 11.58 -2.80 -18.39
C PHE A 580 12.90 -2.01 -18.19
N HIS A 581 13.99 -2.46 -18.81
CA HIS A 581 15.30 -1.80 -18.70
C HIS A 581 15.29 -0.38 -19.24
N SER A 582 14.68 -0.15 -20.41
CA SER A 582 14.62 1.18 -21.02
C SER A 582 13.93 2.22 -20.12
N ARG A 583 12.82 1.83 -19.47
CA ARG A 583 12.13 2.68 -18.50
C ARG A 583 13.00 2.95 -17.27
N TRP A 584 13.53 1.89 -16.66
CA TRP A 584 14.23 2.02 -15.38
C TRP A 584 15.60 2.69 -15.49
N ARG A 585 16.32 2.52 -16.60
CA ARG A 585 17.55 3.29 -16.86
C ARG A 585 17.26 4.78 -17.07
N GLY A 586 16.09 5.12 -17.62
CA GLY A 586 15.56 6.47 -17.67
C GLY A 586 15.30 7.06 -16.28
N LEU A 587 14.49 6.36 -15.45
CA LEU A 587 14.17 6.79 -14.09
C LEU A 587 15.42 6.94 -13.20
N LEU A 588 16.41 6.07 -13.38
CA LEU A 588 17.69 6.15 -12.67
C LEU A 588 18.64 7.24 -13.21
N GLY A 589 18.29 7.88 -14.34
CA GLY A 589 19.11 8.91 -14.98
C GLY A 589 20.38 8.38 -15.64
N LEU A 590 20.46 7.08 -15.92
CA LEU A 590 21.58 6.44 -16.61
C LEU A 590 21.48 6.58 -18.14
N GLU A 591 20.25 6.66 -18.65
CA GLU A 591 19.95 6.89 -20.06
C GLU A 591 18.89 8.00 -20.19
N GLN A 592 18.86 8.70 -21.31
CA GLN A 592 17.80 9.68 -21.58
C GLN A 592 16.53 8.96 -22.05
N ASN A 593 15.43 9.16 -21.33
CA ASN A 593 14.12 8.65 -21.71
C ASN A 593 13.06 9.72 -21.41
N LEU A 594 12.36 10.20 -22.45
CA LEU A 594 11.35 11.25 -22.32
C LEU A 594 10.08 10.76 -21.61
N ASP A 595 9.75 9.48 -21.77
CA ASP A 595 8.58 8.84 -21.15
C ASP A 595 8.85 8.41 -19.70
N ALA A 596 10.14 8.36 -19.31
CA ALA A 596 10.60 7.99 -17.99
C ALA A 596 11.80 8.88 -17.56
N PRO A 597 11.55 10.16 -17.24
CA PRO A 597 12.61 11.09 -16.87
C PRO A 597 13.27 10.73 -15.53
N LYS A 598 14.53 11.18 -15.33
CA LYS A 598 15.29 10.98 -14.08
C LYS A 598 14.45 11.37 -12.86
N GLU A 599 14.36 10.44 -11.90
CA GLU A 599 13.70 10.63 -10.62
C GLU A 599 14.63 11.27 -9.59
N HIS A 600 14.03 11.90 -8.56
CA HIS A 600 14.81 12.53 -7.50
C HIS A 600 15.52 11.49 -6.63
N TRP A 601 16.80 11.73 -6.30
CA TRP A 601 17.66 10.76 -5.60
C TRP A 601 17.06 10.25 -4.29
N ALA A 602 16.39 11.12 -3.53
CA ALA A 602 15.76 10.77 -2.26
C ALA A 602 14.66 9.71 -2.42
N ARG A 603 13.92 9.73 -3.54
CA ARG A 603 12.88 8.74 -3.86
C ARG A 603 13.50 7.39 -4.23
N VAL A 604 14.60 7.42 -5.00
CA VAL A 604 15.37 6.21 -5.33
C VAL A 604 15.98 5.59 -4.07
N LYS A 605 16.56 6.39 -3.17
CA LYS A 605 17.08 5.93 -1.87
C LYS A 605 15.98 5.33 -1.00
N ALA A 606 14.80 5.96 -0.96
CA ALA A 606 13.62 5.48 -0.24
C ALA A 606 13.09 4.14 -0.79
N LEU A 607 13.11 3.95 -2.11
CA LEU A 607 12.83 2.65 -2.76
C LEU A 607 13.88 1.60 -2.39
N SER A 608 15.17 1.92 -2.53
CA SER A 608 16.26 0.99 -2.21
C SER A 608 16.17 0.48 -0.78
N ARG A 609 15.86 1.36 0.19
CA ARG A 609 15.68 0.99 1.59
C ARG A 609 14.56 -0.03 1.80
N ARG A 610 13.40 0.19 1.19
CA ARG A 610 12.22 -0.67 1.35
C ARG A 610 12.47 -2.09 0.84
N LEU A 611 13.11 -2.20 -0.32
CA LEU A 611 13.50 -3.48 -0.91
C LEU A 611 14.69 -4.13 -0.18
N ALA A 612 15.64 -3.35 0.35
CA ALA A 612 16.74 -3.84 1.15
C ALA A 612 16.27 -4.51 2.46
N GLU A 613 15.31 -3.87 3.12
CA GLU A 613 14.71 -4.33 4.39
C GLU A 613 13.58 -5.36 4.17
N GLY A 614 13.05 -5.49 2.94
CA GLY A 614 12.13 -6.57 2.54
C GLY A 614 10.67 -6.43 2.97
N TRP A 615 10.22 -5.24 3.35
CA TRP A 615 8.87 -4.97 3.86
C TRP A 615 7.92 -4.33 2.83
N SER A 616 8.47 -3.70 1.78
CA SER A 616 7.70 -3.21 0.62
C SER A 616 8.50 -3.42 -0.67
N ASP A 617 7.80 -3.64 -1.79
CA ASP A 617 8.38 -3.78 -3.13
C ASP A 617 8.20 -2.55 -4.03
N GLU A 618 7.64 -1.47 -3.47
CA GLU A 618 7.40 -0.20 -4.15
C GLU A 618 7.59 1.02 -3.24
N TYR A 619 7.76 2.19 -3.86
CA TYR A 619 7.72 3.50 -3.22
C TYR A 619 7.03 4.53 -4.13
N ASP A 620 5.85 4.99 -3.75
CA ASP A 620 5.02 5.92 -4.51
C ASP A 620 4.74 5.44 -5.96
N ASN A 621 5.30 6.10 -6.98
CA ASN A 621 5.19 5.69 -8.39
C ASN A 621 6.32 4.74 -8.85
N LEU A 622 7.30 4.47 -7.99
CA LEU A 622 8.44 3.60 -8.27
C LEU A 622 8.09 2.15 -7.91
N LYS A 623 7.73 1.36 -8.92
CA LYS A 623 7.17 0.01 -8.74
C LYS A 623 7.90 -1.04 -9.57
N PRO A 624 9.18 -1.35 -9.28
CA PRO A 624 10.00 -2.20 -10.16
C PRO A 624 9.42 -3.61 -10.31
N VAL A 625 8.93 -4.20 -9.22
CA VAL A 625 8.30 -5.53 -9.25
C VAL A 625 7.02 -5.53 -10.09
N ALA A 626 6.18 -4.51 -9.91
CA ALA A 626 4.95 -4.38 -10.66
C ALA A 626 5.18 -4.10 -12.15
N ASP A 627 6.14 -3.23 -12.48
CA ASP A 627 6.52 -2.91 -13.84
C ASP A 627 7.07 -4.14 -14.56
N LEU A 628 7.94 -4.94 -13.92
CA LEU A 628 8.41 -6.21 -14.49
C LEU A 628 7.24 -7.15 -14.78
N ARG A 629 6.39 -7.37 -13.77
CA ARG A 629 5.23 -8.26 -13.90
C ARG A 629 4.35 -7.81 -15.06
N TYR A 630 4.00 -6.53 -15.13
CA TYR A 630 3.14 -5.98 -16.18
C TYR A 630 3.74 -6.13 -17.58
N ASN A 631 5.04 -5.84 -17.75
CA ASN A 631 5.71 -6.02 -19.04
C ASN A 631 5.71 -7.49 -19.49
N LEU A 632 5.97 -8.42 -18.56
CA LEU A 632 5.89 -9.86 -18.85
C LEU A 632 4.47 -10.28 -19.21
N GLN A 633 3.49 -9.90 -18.39
CA GLN A 633 2.08 -10.19 -18.61
C GLN A 633 1.60 -9.69 -19.97
N MET A 634 1.95 -8.46 -20.33
CA MET A 634 1.53 -7.85 -21.59
C MET A 634 2.10 -8.59 -22.80
N GLN A 635 3.41 -8.87 -22.80
CA GLN A 635 4.04 -9.59 -23.92
C GLN A 635 3.56 -11.04 -24.02
N LEU A 636 3.35 -11.71 -22.89
CA LEU A 636 2.80 -13.08 -22.88
C LEU A 636 1.34 -13.10 -23.33
N TYR A 637 0.52 -12.13 -22.92
CA TYR A 637 -0.84 -11.98 -23.41
C TYR A 637 -0.88 -11.78 -24.93
N LEU A 638 -0.05 -10.90 -25.47
CA LEU A 638 0.06 -10.68 -26.93
C LEU A 638 0.48 -11.95 -27.68
N MET A 639 1.37 -12.76 -27.09
CA MET A 639 1.73 -14.07 -27.62
C MET A 639 0.54 -15.03 -27.60
N LEU A 640 -0.18 -15.13 -26.46
CA LEU A 640 -1.33 -16.03 -26.29
C LEU A 640 -2.49 -15.68 -27.25
N GLN A 641 -2.62 -14.41 -27.64
CA GLN A 641 -3.59 -13.96 -28.64
C GLN A 641 -3.28 -14.44 -30.08
N ARG A 642 -2.11 -15.06 -30.31
CA ARG A 642 -1.65 -15.50 -31.64
C ARG A 642 -1.24 -16.97 -31.64
N PRO A 643 -2.18 -17.91 -31.39
CA PRO A 643 -1.90 -19.33 -31.53
C PRO A 643 -1.53 -19.66 -32.99
N VAL A 644 -0.63 -20.63 -33.16
CA VAL A 644 -0.22 -21.14 -34.48
C VAL A 644 -1.39 -21.87 -35.14
N ARG A 645 -2.14 -22.64 -34.33
CA ARG A 645 -3.30 -23.43 -34.72
C ARG A 645 -4.13 -23.78 -33.48
N TRP A 646 -5.33 -24.32 -33.71
CA TRP A 646 -6.19 -24.90 -32.67
C TRP A 646 -6.35 -26.40 -32.88
N ASP A 647 -6.09 -27.19 -31.84
CA ASP A 647 -6.48 -28.60 -31.77
C ASP A 647 -7.95 -28.71 -31.39
N GLY A 648 -8.66 -29.70 -31.95
CA GLY A 648 -10.11 -29.87 -31.76
C GLY A 648 -11.00 -29.09 -32.74
N GLY A 649 -10.42 -28.25 -33.58
CA GLY A 649 -11.13 -27.41 -34.55
C GLY A 649 -11.15 -25.94 -34.14
N GLU A 650 -11.32 -25.03 -35.12
CA GLU A 650 -11.28 -23.59 -34.88
C GLU A 650 -12.49 -23.16 -34.01
N PRO A 651 -12.27 -22.67 -32.77
CA PRO A 651 -13.37 -22.27 -31.91
C PRO A 651 -14.01 -20.96 -32.35
N GLY A 652 -15.23 -20.69 -31.89
CA GLY A 652 -15.85 -19.37 -32.04
C GLY A 652 -15.08 -18.29 -31.28
N ASP A 653 -15.23 -17.03 -31.65
CA ASP A 653 -14.49 -15.91 -31.02
C ASP A 653 -14.69 -15.83 -29.49
N ASP A 654 -15.87 -16.18 -29.01
CA ASP A 654 -16.22 -16.23 -27.59
C ASP A 654 -15.48 -17.34 -26.84
N GLU A 655 -15.45 -18.54 -27.42
CA GLU A 655 -14.75 -19.70 -26.86
C GLU A 655 -13.24 -19.48 -26.89
N LYS A 656 -12.71 -18.90 -27.97
CA LYS A 656 -11.30 -18.47 -28.06
C LYS A 656 -10.94 -17.55 -26.90
N GLN A 657 -11.73 -16.51 -26.67
CA GLN A 657 -11.45 -15.55 -25.62
C GLN A 657 -11.51 -16.20 -24.23
N ALA A 658 -12.50 -17.06 -23.96
CA ALA A 658 -12.62 -17.76 -22.69
C ALA A 658 -11.38 -18.64 -22.40
N VAL A 659 -10.87 -19.36 -23.40
CA VAL A 659 -9.65 -20.18 -23.26
C VAL A 659 -8.42 -19.30 -23.03
N ILE A 660 -8.25 -18.20 -23.78
CA ILE A 660 -7.10 -17.30 -23.62
C ILE A 660 -7.15 -16.55 -22.29
N ASP A 661 -8.32 -16.12 -21.82
CA ASP A 661 -8.48 -15.48 -20.51
C ASP A 661 -8.09 -16.45 -19.38
N ALA A 662 -8.54 -17.71 -19.44
CA ALA A 662 -8.19 -18.73 -18.46
C ALA A 662 -6.67 -19.00 -18.42
N LEU A 663 -6.02 -19.11 -19.58
CA LEU A 663 -4.57 -19.27 -19.68
C LEU A 663 -3.81 -18.04 -19.18
N SER A 664 -4.24 -16.84 -19.57
CA SER A 664 -3.62 -15.57 -19.16
C SER A 664 -3.72 -15.37 -17.65
N ASN A 665 -4.85 -15.77 -17.06
CA ASN A 665 -5.08 -15.77 -15.62
C ASN A 665 -4.11 -16.72 -14.90
N ALA A 666 -4.03 -17.97 -15.35
CA ALA A 666 -3.15 -18.99 -14.76
C ALA A 666 -1.65 -18.61 -14.86
N VAL A 667 -1.21 -18.11 -16.02
CA VAL A 667 0.15 -17.59 -16.21
C VAL A 667 0.40 -16.40 -15.28
N THR A 668 -0.54 -15.45 -15.22
CA THR A 668 -0.42 -14.27 -14.36
C THR A 668 -0.22 -14.65 -12.89
N ASN A 669 -0.98 -15.61 -12.37
CA ASN A 669 -0.89 -16.03 -10.97
C ASN A 669 0.54 -16.43 -10.59
N ARG A 670 1.20 -17.19 -11.46
CA ARG A 670 2.58 -17.63 -11.22
C ARG A 670 3.61 -16.52 -11.45
N LEU A 671 3.33 -15.55 -12.32
CA LEU A 671 4.21 -14.41 -12.58
C LEU A 671 4.33 -13.48 -11.37
N VAL A 672 3.26 -13.32 -10.57
CA VAL A 672 3.29 -12.49 -9.35
C VAL A 672 4.42 -12.92 -8.43
N ASP A 673 4.51 -14.23 -8.13
CA ASP A 673 5.54 -14.76 -7.23
C ASP A 673 6.92 -14.76 -7.86
N LEU A 674 7.01 -15.05 -9.17
CA LEU A 674 8.27 -14.98 -9.90
C LEU A 674 8.88 -13.58 -9.87
N SER A 675 8.09 -12.54 -10.17
CA SER A 675 8.57 -11.15 -10.18
C SER A 675 8.99 -10.68 -8.79
N LYS A 676 8.22 -11.00 -7.74
CA LYS A 676 8.57 -10.67 -6.34
C LYS A 676 9.91 -11.28 -5.94
N ARG A 677 10.10 -12.57 -6.19
CA ARG A 677 11.35 -13.27 -5.86
C ARG A 677 12.54 -12.72 -6.63
N ARG A 678 12.39 -12.48 -7.93
CA ARG A 678 13.49 -12.06 -8.83
C ARG A 678 14.04 -10.67 -8.52
N LEU A 679 13.15 -9.73 -8.20
CA LEU A 679 13.52 -8.33 -7.91
C LEU A 679 13.53 -7.99 -6.41
N GLY A 680 13.11 -8.90 -5.55
CA GLY A 680 13.19 -8.79 -4.10
C GLY A 680 14.28 -9.70 -3.53
N GLU A 681 13.95 -10.97 -3.29
CA GLU A 681 14.78 -11.93 -2.55
C GLU A 681 16.11 -12.26 -3.25
N ASP A 682 16.08 -12.60 -4.54
CA ASP A 682 17.27 -13.05 -5.29
C ASP A 682 18.36 -11.95 -5.38
N VAL A 683 17.97 -10.68 -5.28
CA VAL A 683 18.82 -9.50 -5.46
C VAL A 683 18.84 -8.56 -4.25
N GLN A 684 18.35 -9.03 -3.09
CA GLN A 684 18.23 -8.22 -1.87
C GLN A 684 19.55 -7.57 -1.46
N ARG A 685 20.66 -8.28 -1.67
CA ARG A 685 22.01 -7.75 -1.41
C ARG A 685 22.33 -6.53 -2.28
N GLY A 686 21.95 -6.54 -3.55
CA GLY A 686 22.15 -5.38 -4.45
C GLY A 686 21.36 -4.16 -3.96
N TRP A 687 20.15 -4.38 -3.43
CA TRP A 687 19.37 -3.31 -2.80
C TRP A 687 20.03 -2.75 -1.53
N GLN A 688 20.57 -3.62 -0.68
CA GLN A 688 21.31 -3.21 0.52
C GLN A 688 22.57 -2.42 0.16
N GLU A 689 23.33 -2.86 -0.84
CA GLU A 689 24.52 -2.18 -1.35
C GLU A 689 24.18 -0.81 -1.95
N ALA A 690 23.07 -0.70 -2.69
CA ALA A 690 22.60 0.56 -3.25
C ALA A 690 22.14 1.55 -2.15
N TYR A 691 21.42 1.06 -1.14
CA TYR A 691 20.95 1.89 -0.03
C TYR A 691 22.11 2.42 0.83
N ALA A 692 23.15 1.61 1.04
CA ALA A 692 24.33 1.96 1.82
C ALA A 692 25.21 3.08 1.22
N GLN A 693 24.97 3.48 -0.03
CA GLN A 693 25.75 4.54 -0.69
C GLN A 693 25.50 5.91 -0.05
N HIS A 694 26.58 6.61 0.29
CA HIS A 694 26.59 7.94 0.92
C HIS A 694 27.77 8.80 0.44
N GLY A 695 27.68 10.12 0.60
CA GLY A 695 28.73 11.07 0.22
C GLY A 695 28.74 11.43 -1.26
N ARG A 696 29.79 12.14 -1.72
CA ARG A 696 29.86 12.70 -3.08
C ARG A 696 29.83 11.60 -4.14
N GLY A 697 28.94 11.74 -5.12
CA GLY A 697 28.77 10.79 -6.22
C GLY A 697 27.92 9.55 -5.88
N SER A 698 27.47 9.41 -4.63
CA SER A 698 26.67 8.26 -4.19
C SER A 698 25.34 8.11 -4.92
N THR A 699 24.71 9.21 -5.34
CA THR A 699 23.50 9.17 -6.18
C THR A 699 23.73 8.44 -7.51
N PHE A 700 24.84 8.72 -8.20
CA PHE A 700 25.18 8.02 -9.45
C PHE A 700 25.58 6.57 -9.17
N GLU A 701 26.34 6.33 -8.12
CA GLU A 701 26.80 4.98 -7.78
C GLU A 701 25.65 4.07 -7.35
N ARG A 702 24.69 4.60 -6.58
CA ARG A 702 23.43 3.93 -6.24
C ARG A 702 22.66 3.54 -7.49
N ALA A 703 22.49 4.46 -8.44
CA ALA A 703 21.84 4.17 -9.72
C ALA A 703 22.56 3.06 -10.50
N ARG A 704 23.91 3.10 -10.54
CA ARG A 704 24.73 2.08 -11.20
C ARG A 704 24.56 0.70 -10.57
N ILE A 705 24.61 0.60 -9.23
CA ILE A 705 24.40 -0.66 -8.50
C ILE A 705 22.99 -1.21 -8.76
N ILE A 706 21.95 -0.38 -8.72
CA ILE A 706 20.59 -0.82 -9.01
C ILE A 706 20.51 -1.38 -10.45
N ALA A 707 21.10 -0.70 -11.43
CA ALA A 707 21.08 -1.21 -12.80
C ALA A 707 21.84 -2.53 -12.94
N SER A 708 23.06 -2.64 -12.43
CA SER A 708 23.94 -3.80 -12.68
C SER A 708 23.71 -4.97 -11.72
N GLU A 709 23.56 -4.73 -10.42
CA GLU A 709 23.47 -5.79 -9.42
C GLU A 709 22.03 -6.21 -9.12
N VAL A 710 21.04 -5.36 -9.44
CA VAL A 710 19.63 -5.68 -9.26
C VAL A 710 18.97 -5.99 -10.59
N TYR A 711 18.91 -5.04 -11.52
CA TYR A 711 18.09 -5.20 -12.73
C TYR A 711 18.73 -6.11 -13.78
N ASP A 712 20.02 -5.99 -14.07
CA ASP A 712 20.70 -6.87 -15.03
C ASP A 712 20.77 -8.33 -14.53
N ARG A 713 20.77 -8.56 -13.20
CA ARG A 713 20.79 -9.91 -12.59
C ARG A 713 19.40 -10.50 -12.38
N GLY A 714 18.45 -9.69 -11.89
CA GLY A 714 17.07 -10.11 -11.62
C GLY A 714 16.22 -10.22 -12.89
N VAL A 715 16.48 -9.34 -13.88
CA VAL A 715 15.75 -9.26 -15.15
C VAL A 715 16.73 -9.18 -16.32
N PRO A 716 17.54 -10.22 -16.55
CA PRO A 716 18.50 -10.19 -17.63
C PRO A 716 17.79 -10.21 -18.99
N VAL A 717 18.23 -9.36 -19.93
CA VAL A 717 17.74 -9.42 -21.33
C VAL A 717 18.34 -10.66 -22.01
N PRO A 718 17.53 -11.64 -22.46
CA PRO A 718 18.03 -12.81 -23.18
C PRO A 718 18.74 -12.42 -24.48
N THR A 719 19.93 -12.96 -24.70
CA THR A 719 20.70 -12.78 -25.95
C THR A 719 21.21 -14.12 -26.47
N VAL A 720 21.69 -14.14 -27.73
CA VAL A 720 22.23 -15.36 -28.39
C VAL A 720 23.44 -15.96 -27.64
N SER A 721 24.16 -15.14 -26.87
CA SER A 721 25.38 -15.51 -26.13
C SER A 721 25.12 -15.53 -24.61
N ALA A 722 24.13 -16.31 -24.18
CA ALA A 722 23.55 -16.15 -22.84
C ALA A 722 24.49 -16.56 -21.68
N SER A 723 24.63 -15.70 -20.66
CA SER A 723 25.23 -16.05 -19.37
C SER A 723 24.39 -17.11 -18.62
N PRO A 724 24.93 -17.82 -17.60
CA PRO A 724 24.15 -18.78 -16.81
C PRO A 724 22.88 -18.18 -16.18
N ASP A 725 22.93 -16.92 -15.74
CA ASP A 725 21.80 -16.21 -15.14
C ASP A 725 20.72 -15.82 -16.17
N GLN A 726 21.14 -15.40 -17.38
CA GLN A 726 20.24 -15.16 -18.52
C GLN A 726 19.45 -16.42 -18.89
N ASN A 727 20.14 -17.56 -18.93
CA ASN A 727 19.50 -18.85 -19.17
C ASN A 727 18.52 -19.23 -18.05
N ARG A 728 18.79 -18.86 -16.79
CA ARG A 728 17.90 -19.15 -15.67
C ARG A 728 16.59 -18.35 -15.75
N PHE A 729 16.63 -17.06 -16.09
CA PHE A 729 15.41 -16.24 -16.19
C PHE A 729 14.45 -16.75 -17.26
N LEU A 730 14.96 -16.98 -18.49
CA LEU A 730 14.15 -17.53 -19.57
C LEU A 730 13.65 -18.95 -19.25
N LYS A 731 14.48 -19.81 -18.63
CA LYS A 731 14.06 -21.16 -18.22
C LYS A 731 12.97 -21.14 -17.17
N ASP A 732 13.04 -20.25 -16.18
CA ASP A 732 12.01 -20.14 -15.14
C ASP A 732 10.66 -19.73 -15.75
N ILE A 733 10.65 -18.75 -16.66
CA ILE A 733 9.41 -18.35 -17.36
C ILE A 733 8.92 -19.45 -18.30
N ALA A 734 9.83 -20.08 -19.06
CA ALA A 734 9.47 -21.17 -19.96
C ALA A 734 8.91 -22.40 -19.21
N LYS A 735 9.46 -22.70 -18.04
CA LYS A 735 8.93 -23.72 -17.14
C LYS A 735 7.55 -23.32 -16.63
N LEU A 736 7.41 -22.09 -16.12
CA LEU A 736 6.13 -21.58 -15.62
C LEU A 736 5.02 -21.67 -16.68
N VAL A 737 5.27 -21.19 -17.89
CA VAL A 737 4.30 -21.24 -19.00
C VAL A 737 4.07 -22.67 -19.45
N GLY A 738 5.12 -23.52 -19.46
CA GLY A 738 5.00 -24.95 -19.76
C GLY A 738 4.13 -25.71 -18.79
N ASP A 739 4.31 -25.50 -17.48
CA ASP A 739 3.52 -26.13 -16.43
C ASP A 739 2.03 -25.71 -16.55
N VAL A 740 1.76 -24.41 -16.83
CA VAL A 740 0.38 -23.94 -17.08
C VAL A 740 -0.20 -24.54 -18.36
N ALA A 741 0.60 -24.63 -19.42
CA ALA A 741 0.16 -25.23 -20.67
C ALA A 741 -0.23 -26.71 -20.47
N GLU A 742 0.56 -27.48 -19.71
CA GLU A 742 0.25 -28.87 -19.37
C GLU A 742 -1.05 -29.00 -18.57
N GLU A 743 -1.25 -28.16 -17.54
CA GLU A 743 -2.47 -28.15 -16.72
C GLU A 743 -3.74 -27.85 -17.52
N HIS A 744 -3.64 -27.04 -18.56
CA HIS A 744 -4.76 -26.64 -19.41
C HIS A 744 -4.88 -27.46 -20.70
N GLY A 745 -3.99 -28.44 -20.95
CA GLY A 745 -3.99 -29.25 -22.16
C GLY A 745 -3.59 -28.48 -23.43
N VAL A 746 -2.77 -27.44 -23.28
CA VAL A 746 -2.22 -26.60 -24.35
C VAL A 746 -0.85 -27.15 -24.79
N VAL A 747 -0.58 -27.10 -26.08
CA VAL A 747 0.70 -27.57 -26.64
C VAL A 747 1.64 -26.39 -26.88
N LEU A 748 2.88 -26.51 -26.39
CA LEU A 748 4.01 -25.63 -26.74
C LEU A 748 4.99 -26.42 -27.63
N GLU A 749 5.02 -26.11 -28.92
CA GLU A 749 5.88 -26.78 -29.92
C GLU A 749 7.27 -26.16 -30.03
#